data_AF-A0AAW1RN01-F1
#
_entry.id   AF-A0AAW1RN01-F1
#
_cell.length_a   1.000
_cell.length_b   1.000
_cell.length_c   1.000
_cell.angle_alpha   90.00
_cell.angle_beta   90.00
_cell.angle_gamma   90.00
#
_symmetry.space_group_name_H-M   'P 1'
#
loop_
_entity.id
_entity.type
_entity.pdbx_description
1 polymer ?
#
loop_
_entity_poly.entity_id
_entity_poly.type
_entity_poly.pdbx_seq_one_letter_code
_entity_poly.pdbx_strand_id
1 'polypeptide(L)'
;MKYVLVSGGVVSGLGKGVTASSIGVILKHCGHRVTSIKIDPYLNTDAGTMSPFEHGEVFVLDDGGEVDLDLGNYERFLDVTLTRDNNLTTGKVYQGVIERERRGDYLGKTVQVVPHVTDAIQEWIERVAHIPVDGRDGPADVCVIELGGTVGDIESMPFIEALRQFQFKVGPGNFCCVHVSLVPVLGVVGEQKTKPTQHSVAVLRSLGLSPHLLACRSQEPLSDAVREKLALFCQVPANHVLNMFDVSNIWHVPLVLEAQGAHESVCNILRLGGSSNMNLTGWRTTLAERWDGLAVSLKIAMVGKYTGLSDAYLSVLKALQHACLAINRRLEVQWIEASDLEDPGKGHKSKAHEEAWARLKSADGILVPGGFGTRGVEGKVLAAHYARTANKPYLGICLGMQIAVIEFARNVLGLADANSAEFDAATPTPVVVFMPEGSTTHKGGTMRLGTRRTILETVDCVSAKLYQADRYVDERHRHRYEVNPTMVAALEERGLRFVGKDETGQRMEILELAGHVFYVASQFHPEFKSRPNRPSALFLGLLMEEELSTQGARDQRIAARRERVRKRWQALHGGAETPDGAAPGDAKAGQTHLQQLEQSRQRLARAREGAEQEATAVSLAGVRREDERRTLIESKKQALVGTLRTESRDSAGAVATLTAHWAQLMDIEVPQDLQQALQAQQAKCEVVLGRKGAIIEAARNILKAQDDEYVATLRAQAEDVDTLLTCMASQVAALDKQRATEATHMSSAYRQAHQSAARSSKAEMEALLEARSASEQAYIDRVIATSEESQNTLQEQRTADAEEFKVLKRRLEEQLHSLEAEAGIMRATYQVNTEKLVYNCRVLGERAQESAAVLSQQKRRLARQRDVLSGIKQRYAEAERRSAEENLRTTDEYRRTSSALTDLQDKFRRFQEADVAKRGAVCSLKTAELEALGRQLLDADRFVHERQLGWSWRPPQEPTSPRGAAAAQPALVRGQLVMAPESADAERRWDSLQRVDVQGQVVCEQLIHRELCLLMDSCKGSSALCA
;
A
#
# COMPACT_ATOMS: atom_id res chain seq x y z
N MET A 1 -22.90 -12.15 21.08
CA MET A 1 -22.50 -10.83 20.56
C MET A 1 -23.35 -9.73 21.16
N LYS A 2 -22.72 -8.60 21.49
CA LYS A 2 -23.34 -7.30 21.78
C LYS A 2 -22.78 -6.27 20.80
N TYR A 3 -23.48 -5.17 20.59
CA TYR A 3 -23.08 -4.15 19.61
C TYR A 3 -23.07 -2.75 20.23
N VAL A 4 -21.95 -2.01 20.05
CA VAL A 4 -21.86 -0.59 20.38
C VAL A 4 -21.70 0.21 19.10
N LEU A 5 -22.76 0.87 18.64
CA LEU A 5 -22.68 1.82 17.54
C LEU A 5 -22.11 3.15 18.04
N VAL A 6 -21.08 3.67 17.38
CA VAL A 6 -20.53 5.02 17.55
C VAL A 6 -20.79 5.82 16.28
N SER A 7 -21.53 6.93 16.38
CA SER A 7 -21.97 7.74 15.22
C SER A 7 -21.47 9.18 15.28
N GLY A 8 -21.20 9.78 14.12
CA GLY A 8 -20.75 11.18 13.99
C GLY A 8 -21.87 12.21 13.94
N GLY A 9 -21.70 13.31 14.67
CA GLY A 9 -22.66 14.40 14.72
C GLY A 9 -22.34 15.57 13.77
N VAL A 10 -21.72 16.62 14.32
CA VAL A 10 -21.73 17.98 13.75
C VAL A 10 -20.72 18.20 12.62
N VAL A 11 -19.54 17.58 12.69
CA VAL A 11 -18.48 17.65 11.66
C VAL A 11 -17.68 16.35 11.61
N SER A 12 -16.97 16.11 10.51
CA SER A 12 -15.93 15.08 10.41
C SER A 12 -14.72 15.40 11.32
N GLY A 13 -13.78 14.46 11.50
CA GLY A 13 -12.56 14.69 12.28
C GLY A 13 -12.70 14.75 13.81
N LEU A 14 -13.91 14.68 14.39
CA LEU A 14 -14.15 14.81 15.85
C LEU A 14 -13.53 13.73 16.77
N GLY A 15 -12.68 12.84 16.26
CA GLY A 15 -12.12 11.73 17.04
C GLY A 15 -13.11 10.58 17.27
N LYS A 16 -13.95 10.25 16.26
CA LYS A 16 -14.85 9.09 16.30
C LYS A 16 -14.09 7.78 16.56
N GLY A 17 -13.12 7.44 15.71
CA GLY A 17 -12.28 6.24 15.86
C GLY A 17 -11.51 6.20 17.19
N VAL A 18 -11.06 7.35 17.71
CA VAL A 18 -10.45 7.45 19.06
C VAL A 18 -11.47 7.15 20.16
N THR A 19 -12.69 7.69 20.06
CA THR A 19 -13.78 7.45 21.03
C THR A 19 -14.21 5.99 21.03
N ALA A 20 -14.44 5.41 19.85
CA ALA A 20 -14.79 4.01 19.66
C ALA A 20 -13.68 3.05 20.13
N SER A 21 -12.43 3.34 19.76
CA SER A 21 -11.25 2.59 20.25
C SER A 21 -11.16 2.66 21.78
N SER A 22 -11.42 3.82 22.38
CA SER A 22 -11.39 4.00 23.84
C SER A 22 -12.53 3.25 24.54
N ILE A 23 -13.72 3.18 23.94
CA ILE A 23 -14.83 2.33 24.43
C ILE A 23 -14.45 0.84 24.34
N GLY A 24 -13.76 0.42 23.29
CA GLY A 24 -13.22 -0.94 23.22
C GLY A 24 -12.13 -1.22 24.27
N VAL A 25 -11.25 -0.25 24.57
CA VAL A 25 -10.23 -0.37 25.62
C VAL A 25 -10.88 -0.56 27.00
N ILE A 26 -11.87 0.26 27.37
CA ILE A 26 -12.53 0.10 28.67
C ILE A 26 -13.26 -1.25 28.74
N LEU A 27 -13.97 -1.68 27.69
CA LEU A 27 -14.63 -3.00 27.68
C LEU A 27 -13.64 -4.18 27.73
N LYS A 28 -12.47 -4.07 27.11
CA LYS A 28 -11.38 -5.06 27.24
C LYS A 28 -10.88 -5.16 28.69
N HIS A 29 -10.82 -4.05 29.43
CA HIS A 29 -10.43 -4.02 30.83
C HIS A 29 -11.55 -4.38 31.83
N CYS A 30 -12.83 -4.41 31.41
CA CYS A 30 -13.89 -5.14 32.13
C CYS A 30 -13.72 -6.68 32.02
N GLY A 31 -12.87 -7.15 31.10
CA GLY A 31 -12.62 -8.57 30.82
C GLY A 31 -13.32 -9.13 29.59
N HIS A 32 -13.92 -8.29 28.74
CA HIS A 32 -14.60 -8.73 27.51
C HIS A 32 -13.66 -8.88 26.32
N ARG A 33 -13.95 -9.84 25.44
CA ARG A 33 -13.39 -9.89 24.09
C ARG A 33 -14.08 -8.86 23.20
N VAL A 34 -13.30 -8.03 22.52
CA VAL A 34 -13.80 -6.92 21.70
C VAL A 34 -13.31 -7.06 20.26
N THR A 35 -14.22 -6.90 19.30
CA THR A 35 -13.92 -6.72 17.87
C THR A 35 -14.40 -5.34 17.39
N SER A 36 -13.94 -4.91 16.21
CA SER A 36 -14.32 -3.63 15.61
C SER A 36 -14.78 -3.78 14.16
N ILE A 37 -15.76 -2.98 13.75
CA ILE A 37 -16.19 -2.79 12.36
C ILE A 37 -16.25 -1.29 12.07
N LYS A 38 -15.50 -0.83 11.07
CA LYS A 38 -15.59 0.54 10.54
C LYS A 38 -16.50 0.52 9.31
N ILE A 39 -17.58 1.30 9.37
CA ILE A 39 -18.48 1.54 8.25
C ILE A 39 -18.06 2.86 7.60
N ASP A 40 -17.76 2.82 6.32
CA ASP A 40 -17.31 3.96 5.54
C ASP A 40 -18.33 4.29 4.43
N PRO A 41 -18.96 5.48 4.47
CA PRO A 41 -20.01 5.81 3.52
C PRO A 41 -19.49 6.16 2.10
N TYR A 42 -18.17 6.26 1.89
CA TYR A 42 -17.60 6.55 0.58
C TYR A 42 -17.85 5.43 -0.45
N LEU A 43 -17.86 5.79 -1.75
CA LEU A 43 -18.22 4.89 -2.85
C LEU A 43 -17.11 3.91 -3.28
N ASN A 44 -15.84 4.19 -3.00
CA ASN A 44 -14.74 3.28 -3.33
C ASN A 44 -14.91 1.93 -2.60
N THR A 45 -14.55 0.82 -3.25
CA THR A 45 -14.58 -0.51 -2.62
C THR A 45 -13.56 -0.61 -1.48
N ASP A 46 -12.41 0.04 -1.61
CA ASP A 46 -11.29 0.05 -0.65
C ASP A 46 -10.62 1.43 -0.62
N ALA A 47 -9.66 1.61 0.30
CA ALA A 47 -8.86 2.82 0.39
C ALA A 47 -7.62 2.80 -0.52
N GLY A 48 -7.27 1.67 -1.15
CA GLY A 48 -5.99 1.45 -1.84
C GLY A 48 -5.77 2.38 -3.04
N THR A 49 -6.86 2.85 -3.64
CA THR A 49 -6.87 3.78 -4.78
C THR A 49 -6.87 5.27 -4.41
N MET A 50 -7.01 5.62 -3.12
CA MET A 50 -7.15 7.01 -2.67
C MET A 50 -5.82 7.76 -2.59
N SER A 51 -5.89 9.10 -2.72
CA SER A 51 -4.75 9.99 -2.48
C SER A 51 -4.52 10.19 -0.98
N PRO A 52 -3.28 10.08 -0.47
CA PRO A 52 -2.97 10.40 0.93
C PRO A 52 -3.30 11.84 1.37
N PHE A 53 -3.53 12.75 0.42
CA PHE A 53 -4.02 14.11 0.70
C PHE A 53 -5.52 14.18 1.05
N GLU A 54 -6.33 13.23 0.56
CA GLU A 54 -7.80 13.30 0.63
C GLU A 54 -8.36 12.51 1.82
N HIS A 55 -7.71 11.39 2.17
CA HIS A 55 -8.20 10.41 3.15
C HIS A 55 -7.16 10.06 4.23
N GLY A 56 -5.99 10.71 4.22
CA GLY A 56 -4.84 10.25 4.99
C GLY A 56 -4.22 8.98 4.39
N GLU A 57 -3.28 8.37 5.12
CA GLU A 57 -2.60 7.15 4.67
C GLU A 57 -3.54 5.93 4.49
N VAL A 58 -3.17 5.02 3.58
CA VAL A 58 -3.80 3.71 3.44
C VAL A 58 -3.21 2.76 4.49
N PHE A 59 -4.04 2.25 5.40
CA PHE A 59 -3.63 1.21 6.34
C PHE A 59 -3.75 -0.17 5.66
N VAL A 60 -2.81 -1.07 5.94
CA VAL A 60 -2.79 -2.43 5.37
C VAL A 60 -3.00 -3.45 6.48
N LEU A 61 -3.79 -4.49 6.21
CA LEU A 61 -4.11 -5.59 7.12
C LEU A 61 -3.33 -6.87 6.79
N ASP A 62 -3.34 -7.85 7.72
CA ASP A 62 -2.56 -9.09 7.56
C ASP A 62 -3.01 -9.90 6.34
N ASP A 63 -4.30 -9.87 6.01
CA ASP A 63 -4.90 -10.53 4.85
C ASP A 63 -4.70 -9.76 3.53
N GLY A 64 -4.05 -8.59 3.55
CA GLY A 64 -3.89 -7.72 2.38
C GLY A 64 -5.09 -6.82 2.10
N GLY A 65 -6.01 -6.62 3.06
CA GLY A 65 -6.99 -5.54 2.97
C GLY A 65 -6.33 -4.17 2.98
N GLU A 66 -6.60 -3.35 1.96
CA GLU A 66 -6.28 -1.91 1.93
C GLU A 66 -7.48 -1.14 2.51
N VAL A 67 -7.29 -0.50 3.65
CA VAL A 67 -8.38 0.02 4.48
C VAL A 67 -8.10 1.41 5.02
N ASP A 68 -9.15 2.03 5.55
CA ASP A 68 -9.07 3.30 6.25
C ASP A 68 -8.13 3.27 7.47
N LEU A 69 -7.52 4.43 7.73
CA LEU A 69 -6.62 4.76 8.82
C LEU A 69 -7.19 4.43 10.22
N ASP A 70 -8.50 4.60 10.45
CA ASP A 70 -9.08 4.28 11.78
C ASP A 70 -9.00 2.78 12.12
N LEU A 71 -8.86 1.85 11.14
CA LEU A 71 -8.54 0.45 11.46
C LEU A 71 -7.16 0.29 12.11
N GLY A 72 -6.21 1.15 11.76
CA GLY A 72 -4.93 1.26 12.46
C GLY A 72 -5.05 1.81 13.87
N ASN A 73 -6.10 2.57 14.21
CA ASN A 73 -6.38 2.99 15.59
C ASN A 73 -6.94 1.81 16.40
N TYR A 74 -7.92 1.07 15.86
CA TYR A 74 -8.48 -0.12 16.51
C TYR A 74 -7.43 -1.20 16.79
N GLU A 75 -6.61 -1.56 15.80
CA GLU A 75 -5.53 -2.53 15.98
C GLU A 75 -4.53 -2.13 17.08
N ARG A 76 -4.20 -0.83 17.19
CA ARG A 76 -3.23 -0.30 18.16
C ARG A 76 -3.77 -0.17 19.58
N PHE A 77 -5.03 0.22 19.73
CA PHE A 77 -5.67 0.41 21.04
C PHE A 77 -6.16 -0.92 21.63
N LEU A 78 -6.78 -1.76 20.80
CA LEU A 78 -7.40 -3.00 21.25
C LEU A 78 -6.43 -4.18 21.27
N ASP A 79 -5.25 -4.05 20.67
CA ASP A 79 -4.27 -5.13 20.47
C ASP A 79 -4.93 -6.38 19.87
N VAL A 80 -5.38 -6.21 18.63
CA VAL A 80 -6.06 -7.19 17.78
C VAL A 80 -5.46 -7.17 16.37
N THR A 81 -5.85 -8.14 15.54
CA THR A 81 -5.58 -8.17 14.10
C THR A 81 -6.91 -8.16 13.36
N LEU A 82 -7.13 -7.16 12.50
CA LEU A 82 -8.38 -7.03 11.72
C LEU A 82 -8.19 -7.61 10.30
N THR A 83 -9.31 -7.90 9.64
CA THR A 83 -9.39 -8.40 8.25
C THR A 83 -10.01 -7.35 7.32
N ARG A 84 -9.86 -7.50 6.00
CA ARG A 84 -10.48 -6.59 5.00
C ARG A 84 -11.99 -6.39 5.18
N ASP A 85 -12.66 -7.36 5.81
CA ASP A 85 -14.10 -7.39 6.05
C ASP A 85 -14.53 -6.57 7.26
N ASN A 86 -13.62 -6.25 8.18
CA ASN A 86 -13.84 -5.29 9.28
C ASN A 86 -13.96 -3.84 8.78
N ASN A 87 -13.67 -3.59 7.50
CA ASN A 87 -13.93 -2.34 6.80
C ASN A 87 -15.09 -2.55 5.82
N LEU A 88 -16.22 -1.88 6.05
CA LEU A 88 -17.45 -1.98 5.24
C LEU A 88 -17.71 -0.67 4.50
N THR A 89 -17.46 -0.65 3.18
CA THR A 89 -17.64 0.53 2.33
C THR A 89 -18.96 0.47 1.55
N THR A 90 -19.49 1.62 1.10
CA THR A 90 -20.63 1.64 0.17
C THR A 90 -20.30 0.86 -1.11
N GLY A 91 -19.06 0.97 -1.61
CA GLY A 91 -18.58 0.19 -2.75
C GLY A 91 -18.72 -1.32 -2.56
N LYS A 92 -18.23 -1.87 -1.44
CA LYS A 92 -18.35 -3.30 -1.10
C LYS A 92 -19.80 -3.77 -1.05
N VAL A 93 -20.70 -2.99 -0.43
CA VAL A 93 -22.13 -3.35 -0.32
C VAL A 93 -22.79 -3.35 -1.69
N TYR A 94 -22.63 -2.26 -2.46
CA TYR A 94 -23.31 -2.10 -3.75
C TYR A 94 -22.77 -3.10 -4.79
N GLN A 95 -21.47 -3.36 -4.82
CA GLN A 95 -20.89 -4.41 -5.65
C GLN A 95 -21.50 -5.78 -5.30
N GLY A 96 -21.53 -6.16 -4.01
CA GLY A 96 -22.09 -7.44 -3.58
C GLY A 96 -23.59 -7.60 -3.92
N VAL A 97 -24.38 -6.53 -3.80
CA VAL A 97 -25.81 -6.53 -4.17
C VAL A 97 -26.00 -6.64 -5.69
N ILE A 98 -25.20 -5.93 -6.50
CA ILE A 98 -25.25 -6.01 -7.98
C ILE A 98 -24.80 -7.40 -8.47
N GLU A 99 -23.78 -7.99 -7.87
CA GLU A 99 -23.35 -9.36 -8.20
C GLU A 99 -24.42 -10.41 -7.85
N ARG A 100 -25.14 -10.24 -6.73
CA ARG A 100 -26.30 -11.07 -6.36
C ARG A 100 -27.48 -10.90 -7.34
N GLU A 101 -27.75 -9.68 -7.80
CA GLU A 101 -28.74 -9.39 -8.85
C GLU A 101 -28.41 -10.14 -10.15
N ARG A 102 -27.18 -10.01 -10.65
CA ARG A 102 -26.73 -10.67 -11.88
C ARG A 102 -26.68 -12.20 -11.79
N ARG A 103 -26.51 -12.76 -10.59
CA ARG A 103 -26.59 -14.22 -10.36
C ARG A 103 -28.03 -14.75 -10.33
N GLY A 104 -29.01 -13.87 -10.13
CA GLY A 104 -30.42 -14.23 -9.96
C GLY A 104 -30.83 -14.54 -8.51
N ASP A 105 -29.98 -14.22 -7.52
CA ASP A 105 -30.19 -14.59 -6.10
C ASP A 105 -31.48 -13.99 -5.52
N TYR A 106 -31.95 -12.86 -6.07
CA TYR A 106 -33.21 -12.20 -5.69
C TYR A 106 -34.45 -12.72 -6.47
N LEU A 107 -34.33 -13.86 -7.16
CA LEU A 107 -35.42 -14.53 -7.91
C LEU A 107 -36.12 -13.63 -8.96
N GLY A 108 -35.35 -12.75 -9.61
CA GLY A 108 -35.85 -11.83 -10.64
C GLY A 108 -36.71 -10.66 -10.11
N LYS A 109 -36.77 -10.46 -8.79
CA LYS A 109 -37.46 -9.30 -8.18
C LYS A 109 -36.63 -8.03 -8.33
N THR A 110 -37.31 -6.87 -8.38
CA THR A 110 -36.66 -5.56 -8.43
C THR A 110 -35.89 -5.28 -7.13
N VAL A 111 -34.56 -5.20 -7.25
CA VAL A 111 -33.67 -4.82 -6.15
C VAL A 111 -33.80 -3.32 -5.85
N GLN A 112 -33.74 -2.96 -4.57
CA GLN A 112 -33.92 -1.61 -4.04
C GLN A 112 -33.09 -1.42 -2.77
N VAL A 113 -32.76 -0.18 -2.39
CA VAL A 113 -31.96 0.14 -1.18
C VAL A 113 -32.59 -0.50 0.08
N VAL A 114 -33.90 -0.32 0.27
CA VAL A 114 -34.66 -1.02 1.30
C VAL A 114 -35.51 -2.11 0.62
N PRO A 115 -35.51 -3.38 1.09
CA PRO A 115 -34.66 -3.91 2.15
C PRO A 115 -33.28 -4.39 1.67
N HIS A 116 -33.05 -4.61 0.38
CA HIS A 116 -31.94 -5.44 -0.11
C HIS A 116 -30.52 -4.93 0.22
N VAL A 117 -30.28 -3.61 0.21
CA VAL A 117 -28.98 -3.02 0.61
C VAL A 117 -28.89 -2.98 2.15
N THR A 118 -29.98 -2.66 2.83
CA THR A 118 -30.03 -2.65 4.31
C THR A 118 -29.89 -4.04 4.93
N ASP A 119 -30.39 -5.08 4.26
CA ASP A 119 -30.22 -6.49 4.62
C ASP A 119 -28.77 -6.92 4.42
N ALA A 120 -28.15 -6.59 3.27
CA ALA A 120 -26.75 -6.90 3.00
C ALA A 120 -25.80 -6.25 4.02
N ILE A 121 -26.09 -5.03 4.50
CA ILE A 121 -25.35 -4.38 5.59
C ILE A 121 -25.53 -5.15 6.91
N GLN A 122 -26.76 -5.55 7.25
CA GLN A 122 -27.04 -6.30 8.47
C GLN A 122 -26.40 -7.70 8.48
N GLU A 123 -26.47 -8.42 7.35
CA GLU A 123 -25.76 -9.68 7.12
C GLU A 123 -24.25 -9.51 7.31
N TRP A 124 -23.67 -8.42 6.78
CA TRP A 124 -22.23 -8.16 6.89
C TRP A 124 -21.81 -7.92 8.33
N ILE A 125 -22.51 -7.03 9.05
CA ILE A 125 -22.22 -6.73 10.46
C ILE A 125 -22.32 -8.00 11.32
N GLU A 126 -23.40 -8.76 11.15
CA GLU A 126 -23.63 -9.98 11.93
C GLU A 126 -22.61 -11.08 11.62
N ARG A 127 -22.24 -11.27 10.35
CA ARG A 127 -21.20 -12.21 9.92
C ARG A 127 -19.82 -11.84 10.48
N VAL A 128 -19.41 -10.59 10.30
CA VAL A 128 -18.04 -10.14 10.60
C VAL A 128 -17.81 -9.99 12.10
N ALA A 129 -18.81 -9.60 12.88
CA ALA A 129 -18.69 -9.54 14.33
C ALA A 129 -18.34 -10.89 14.97
N HIS A 130 -18.73 -12.01 14.36
CA HIS A 130 -18.43 -13.35 14.86
C HIS A 130 -17.06 -13.90 14.40
N ILE A 131 -16.29 -13.17 13.58
CA ILE A 131 -14.92 -13.56 13.19
C ILE A 131 -13.97 -13.24 14.37
N PRO A 132 -13.12 -14.20 14.82
CA PRO A 132 -12.14 -13.96 15.87
C PRO A 132 -11.00 -13.03 15.36
N VAL A 133 -10.64 -12.03 16.18
CA VAL A 133 -9.62 -11.01 15.87
C VAL A 133 -8.50 -10.92 16.92
N ASP A 134 -8.62 -11.65 18.03
CA ASP A 134 -7.70 -11.66 19.18
C ASP A 134 -6.87 -12.95 19.28
N GLY A 135 -6.84 -13.75 18.20
CA GLY A 135 -6.09 -15.02 18.13
C GLY A 135 -6.67 -16.17 18.98
N ARG A 136 -7.90 -16.03 19.48
CA ARG A 136 -8.59 -17.05 20.30
C ARG A 136 -9.80 -17.62 19.57
N ASP A 137 -10.12 -18.88 19.82
CA ASP A 137 -11.29 -19.54 19.22
C ASP A 137 -12.62 -18.90 19.64
N GLY A 138 -13.61 -19.00 18.75
CA GLY A 138 -14.95 -18.45 18.96
C GLY A 138 -15.03 -16.92 18.86
N PRO A 139 -16.26 -16.36 18.84
CA PRO A 139 -16.51 -14.94 18.59
C PRO A 139 -16.14 -14.03 19.78
N ALA A 140 -16.06 -12.73 19.52
CA ALA A 140 -15.98 -11.71 20.56
C ALA A 140 -17.28 -11.62 21.39
N ASP A 141 -17.20 -10.99 22.57
CA ASP A 141 -18.39 -10.66 23.37
C ASP A 141 -19.10 -9.43 22.81
N VAL A 142 -18.31 -8.41 22.44
CA VAL A 142 -18.78 -7.10 21.96
C VAL A 142 -18.12 -6.73 20.63
N CYS A 143 -18.93 -6.26 19.68
CA CYS A 143 -18.49 -5.58 18.47
C CYS A 143 -18.72 -4.07 18.63
N VAL A 144 -17.64 -3.28 18.57
CA VAL A 144 -17.76 -1.83 18.39
C VAL A 144 -17.93 -1.56 16.90
N ILE A 145 -18.96 -0.81 16.53
CA ILE A 145 -19.25 -0.40 15.15
C ILE A 145 -19.08 1.10 15.10
N GLU A 146 -18.17 1.61 14.29
CA GLU A 146 -18.09 3.04 13.99
C GLU A 146 -18.77 3.33 12.65
N LEU A 147 -19.72 4.26 12.65
CA LEU A 147 -20.25 4.87 11.44
C LEU A 147 -19.44 6.11 11.08
N GLY A 148 -18.72 6.02 9.95
CA GLY A 148 -18.00 7.09 9.28
C GLY A 148 -18.91 8.25 8.81
N GLY A 149 -18.31 9.26 8.18
CA GLY A 149 -19.05 10.48 7.79
C GLY A 149 -19.70 11.21 8.97
N THR A 150 -20.83 11.84 8.72
CA THR A 150 -21.69 12.54 9.69
C THR A 150 -23.18 12.15 9.52
N VAL A 151 -24.00 12.46 10.52
CA VAL A 151 -25.43 12.15 10.53
C VAL A 151 -26.22 13.29 9.88
N GLY A 152 -26.80 13.00 8.71
CA GLY A 152 -27.50 13.95 7.85
C GLY A 152 -27.06 13.86 6.39
N ASP A 153 -25.85 13.34 6.16
CA ASP A 153 -25.26 13.12 4.84
C ASP A 153 -26.02 12.06 4.04
N ILE A 154 -26.04 12.20 2.71
CA ILE A 154 -26.79 11.31 1.81
C ILE A 154 -26.16 9.90 1.81
N GLU A 155 -24.84 9.83 1.82
CA GLU A 155 -24.08 8.58 1.82
C GLU A 155 -24.27 7.78 3.12
N SER A 156 -24.55 8.46 4.24
CA SER A 156 -24.82 7.84 5.54
C SER A 156 -26.23 7.20 5.62
N MET A 157 -27.18 7.61 4.78
CA MET A 157 -28.60 7.21 4.92
C MET A 157 -28.85 5.70 4.87
N PRO A 158 -28.26 4.91 3.93
CA PRO A 158 -28.49 3.46 3.88
C PRO A 158 -27.98 2.74 5.13
N PHE A 159 -26.86 3.17 5.70
CA PHE A 159 -26.29 2.57 6.90
C PHE A 159 -27.10 2.92 8.16
N ILE A 160 -27.58 4.16 8.27
CA ILE A 160 -28.43 4.57 9.40
C ILE A 160 -29.75 3.77 9.38
N GLU A 161 -30.38 3.61 8.22
CA GLU A 161 -31.59 2.77 8.09
C GLU A 161 -31.31 1.29 8.37
N ALA A 162 -30.18 0.74 7.89
CA ALA A 162 -29.77 -0.63 8.21
C ALA A 162 -29.55 -0.84 9.72
N LEU A 163 -28.87 0.09 10.38
CA LEU A 163 -28.63 0.07 11.84
C LEU A 163 -29.94 0.28 12.63
N ARG A 164 -30.86 1.12 12.11
CA ARG A 164 -32.21 1.32 12.67
C ARG A 164 -33.03 0.03 12.63
N GLN A 165 -32.90 -0.79 11.59
CA GLN A 165 -33.50 -2.13 11.54
C GLN A 165 -32.76 -3.11 12.46
N PHE A 166 -31.42 -3.08 12.44
CA PHE A 166 -30.55 -4.00 13.19
C PHE A 166 -30.81 -3.98 14.69
N GLN A 167 -31.02 -2.80 15.30
CA GLN A 167 -31.31 -2.69 16.74
C GLN A 167 -32.55 -3.52 17.17
N PHE A 168 -33.53 -3.69 16.28
CA PHE A 168 -34.70 -4.53 16.52
C PHE A 168 -34.40 -6.01 16.21
N LYS A 169 -33.63 -6.29 15.16
CA LYS A 169 -33.19 -7.65 14.80
C LYS A 169 -32.41 -8.33 15.93
N VAL A 170 -31.47 -7.61 16.57
CA VAL A 170 -30.65 -8.15 17.67
C VAL A 170 -31.36 -8.11 19.03
N GLY A 171 -32.41 -7.31 19.17
CA GLY A 171 -33.25 -7.23 20.36
C GLY A 171 -32.72 -6.35 21.52
N PRO A 172 -33.58 -6.07 22.52
CA PRO A 172 -33.29 -5.11 23.58
C PRO A 172 -32.17 -5.60 24.52
N GLY A 173 -31.23 -4.71 24.81
CA GLY A 173 -30.04 -5.03 25.63
C GLY A 173 -28.92 -5.75 24.87
N ASN A 174 -29.00 -5.83 23.54
CA ASN A 174 -27.90 -6.30 22.67
C ASN A 174 -27.29 -5.19 21.81
N PHE A 175 -27.84 -3.98 21.84
CA PHE A 175 -27.41 -2.81 21.07
C PHE A 175 -27.30 -1.58 21.97
N CYS A 176 -26.28 -0.75 21.76
CA CYS A 176 -26.05 0.51 22.47
C CYS A 176 -25.59 1.56 21.45
N CYS A 177 -26.22 2.74 21.42
CA CYS A 177 -25.81 3.83 20.54
C CYS A 177 -25.08 4.93 21.32
N VAL A 178 -23.89 5.29 20.87
CA VAL A 178 -23.10 6.43 21.35
C VAL A 178 -23.01 7.45 20.21
N HIS A 179 -23.34 8.71 20.48
CA HIS A 179 -23.30 9.76 19.47
C HIS A 179 -22.21 10.79 19.81
N VAL A 180 -21.23 10.96 18.91
CA VAL A 180 -20.08 11.85 19.08
C VAL A 180 -20.40 13.21 18.45
N SER A 181 -20.43 14.26 19.26
CA SER A 181 -20.90 15.58 18.83
C SER A 181 -20.05 16.72 19.38
N LEU A 182 -19.97 17.84 18.65
CA LEU A 182 -19.20 19.01 19.02
C LEU A 182 -20.00 19.97 19.91
N VAL A 183 -19.39 20.42 21.00
CA VAL A 183 -19.84 21.54 21.84
C VAL A 183 -18.81 22.67 21.71
N PRO A 184 -18.93 23.54 20.69
CA PRO A 184 -17.93 24.58 20.44
C PRO A 184 -18.03 25.70 21.47
N VAL A 185 -16.86 26.27 21.81
CA VAL A 185 -16.75 27.55 22.54
C VAL A 185 -16.53 28.66 21.53
N LEU A 186 -17.34 29.72 21.57
CA LEU A 186 -17.13 30.89 20.72
C LEU A 186 -16.27 31.91 21.47
N GLY A 187 -15.03 32.13 21.02
CA GLY A 187 -14.03 32.91 21.75
C GLY A 187 -14.42 34.35 22.12
N VAL A 188 -15.36 34.97 21.39
CA VAL A 188 -15.91 36.30 21.69
C VAL A 188 -16.82 36.31 22.94
N VAL A 189 -17.32 35.13 23.35
CA VAL A 189 -18.38 34.99 24.39
C VAL A 189 -18.00 34.01 25.51
N GLY A 190 -17.09 33.06 25.27
CA GLY A 190 -16.69 32.03 26.26
C GLY A 190 -17.75 30.96 26.59
N GLU A 191 -19.03 31.16 26.27
CA GLU A 191 -20.09 30.16 26.51
C GLU A 191 -19.95 28.93 25.59
N GLN A 192 -19.87 27.74 26.19
CA GLN A 192 -20.03 26.43 25.55
C GLN A 192 -21.42 26.30 24.88
N LYS A 193 -21.48 26.25 23.54
CA LYS A 193 -22.75 26.30 22.79
C LYS A 193 -23.32 24.89 22.52
N THR A 194 -24.40 24.53 23.21
CA THR A 194 -25.05 23.21 23.09
C THR A 194 -25.85 22.96 21.80
N LYS A 195 -26.18 24.01 21.04
CA LYS A 195 -27.20 23.95 19.97
C LYS A 195 -26.84 23.00 18.79
N PRO A 196 -25.58 22.95 18.29
CA PRO A 196 -25.21 22.00 17.24
C PRO A 196 -25.47 20.53 17.65
N THR A 197 -25.15 20.19 18.90
CA THR A 197 -25.42 18.85 19.45
C THR A 197 -26.92 18.56 19.58
N GLN A 198 -27.73 19.56 19.97
CA GLN A 198 -29.20 19.41 20.05
C GLN A 198 -29.81 19.15 18.67
N HIS A 199 -29.34 19.83 17.62
CA HIS A 199 -29.79 19.59 16.24
C HIS A 199 -29.33 18.22 15.74
N SER A 200 -28.06 17.84 15.98
CA SER A 200 -27.52 16.55 15.55
C SER A 200 -28.29 15.35 16.15
N VAL A 201 -28.63 15.43 17.45
CA VAL A 201 -29.49 14.43 18.13
C VAL A 201 -30.96 14.49 17.67
N ALA A 202 -31.44 15.62 17.13
CA ALA A 202 -32.75 15.68 16.48
C ALA A 202 -32.74 14.95 15.12
N VAL A 203 -31.71 15.14 14.29
CA VAL A 203 -31.55 14.43 13.01
C VAL A 203 -31.42 12.92 13.24
N LEU A 204 -30.54 12.49 14.15
CA LEU A 204 -30.36 11.06 14.47
C LEU A 204 -31.68 10.38 14.87
N ARG A 205 -32.50 11.05 15.70
CA ARG A 205 -33.82 10.57 16.13
C ARG A 205 -34.86 10.59 15.00
N SER A 206 -34.82 11.56 14.08
CA SER A 206 -35.70 11.56 12.90
C SER A 206 -35.40 10.39 11.95
N LEU A 207 -34.16 9.88 11.96
CA LEU A 207 -33.74 8.67 11.26
C LEU A 207 -33.92 7.40 12.11
N GLY A 208 -34.64 7.49 13.25
CA GLY A 208 -35.07 6.35 14.07
C GLY A 208 -34.01 5.73 14.99
N LEU A 209 -32.85 6.36 15.17
CA LEU A 209 -31.86 5.98 16.17
C LEU A 209 -31.89 6.95 17.36
N SER A 210 -31.90 6.42 18.58
CA SER A 210 -31.79 7.22 19.81
C SER A 210 -30.42 7.02 20.45
N PRO A 211 -29.67 8.10 20.76
CA PRO A 211 -28.41 7.97 21.50
C PRO A 211 -28.72 7.46 22.91
N HIS A 212 -27.98 6.45 23.35
CA HIS A 212 -28.01 5.97 24.72
C HIS A 212 -26.95 6.70 25.56
N LEU A 213 -25.80 7.02 24.96
CA LEU A 213 -24.80 7.95 25.49
C LEU A 213 -24.48 9.04 24.46
N LEU A 214 -24.02 10.19 24.96
CA LEU A 214 -23.67 11.36 24.17
C LEU A 214 -22.23 11.76 24.50
N ALA A 215 -21.31 11.59 23.55
CA ALA A 215 -19.90 11.90 23.69
C ALA A 215 -19.63 13.32 23.15
N CYS A 216 -19.53 14.29 24.05
CA CYS A 216 -19.43 15.70 23.69
C CYS A 216 -17.97 16.15 23.61
N ARG A 217 -17.46 16.29 22.39
CA ARG A 217 -16.15 16.88 22.11
C ARG A 217 -16.17 18.37 22.42
N SER A 218 -15.19 18.84 23.18
CA SER A 218 -14.99 20.25 23.53
C SER A 218 -13.49 20.54 23.70
N GLN A 219 -13.10 21.81 23.83
CA GLN A 219 -11.73 22.18 24.19
C GLN A 219 -11.54 22.04 25.70
N GLU A 220 -12.34 22.78 26.46
CA GLU A 220 -12.39 22.73 27.93
C GLU A 220 -13.45 21.73 28.44
N PRO A 221 -13.31 21.21 29.67
CA PRO A 221 -14.33 20.40 30.34
C PRO A 221 -15.72 21.05 30.34
N LEU A 222 -16.76 20.27 30.02
CA LEU A 222 -18.14 20.72 30.12
C LEU A 222 -18.53 21.10 31.55
N SER A 223 -19.16 22.26 31.71
CA SER A 223 -19.79 22.66 32.97
C SER A 223 -21.04 21.82 33.28
N ASP A 224 -21.36 21.61 34.56
CA ASP A 224 -22.52 20.79 34.98
C ASP A 224 -23.84 21.31 34.38
N ALA A 225 -24.05 22.64 34.38
CA ALA A 225 -25.22 23.27 33.76
C ALA A 225 -25.31 23.03 32.24
N VAL A 226 -24.17 22.85 31.55
CA VAL A 226 -24.14 22.45 30.14
C VAL A 226 -24.45 20.96 29.97
N ARG A 227 -23.94 20.11 30.88
CA ARG A 227 -24.24 18.66 30.90
C ARG A 227 -25.72 18.39 31.15
N GLU A 228 -26.33 19.04 32.14
CA GLU A 228 -27.77 18.97 32.46
C GLU A 228 -28.64 19.48 31.31
N LYS A 229 -28.25 20.59 30.69
CA LYS A 229 -28.93 21.15 29.51
C LYS A 229 -28.87 20.20 28.32
N LEU A 230 -27.73 19.57 28.07
CA LEU A 230 -27.62 18.54 27.03
C LEU A 230 -28.50 17.33 27.36
N ALA A 231 -28.44 16.82 28.60
CA ALA A 231 -29.28 15.72 29.07
C ALA A 231 -30.78 15.96 28.82
N LEU A 232 -31.28 17.14 29.22
CA LEU A 232 -32.68 17.55 29.04
C LEU A 232 -33.09 17.65 27.57
N PHE A 233 -32.33 18.36 26.73
CA PHE A 233 -32.72 18.59 25.33
C PHE A 233 -32.46 17.37 24.42
N CYS A 234 -31.45 16.55 24.72
CA CYS A 234 -31.14 15.33 23.99
C CYS A 234 -31.90 14.09 24.52
N GLN A 235 -32.60 14.21 25.65
CA GLN A 235 -33.38 13.15 26.31
C GLN A 235 -32.54 11.93 26.72
N VAL A 236 -31.36 12.19 27.28
CA VAL A 236 -30.45 11.17 27.85
C VAL A 236 -30.18 11.44 29.34
N PRO A 237 -29.88 10.43 30.16
CA PRO A 237 -29.47 10.65 31.56
C PRO A 237 -28.26 11.57 31.68
N ALA A 238 -28.19 12.37 32.76
CA ALA A 238 -27.10 13.35 32.93
C ALA A 238 -25.71 12.71 33.10
N ASN A 239 -25.64 11.47 33.60
CA ASN A 239 -24.43 10.64 33.67
C ASN A 239 -24.09 9.95 32.34
N HIS A 240 -24.97 9.98 31.34
CA HIS A 240 -24.71 9.46 29.98
C HIS A 240 -24.22 10.55 29.01
N VAL A 241 -24.14 11.81 29.45
CA VAL A 241 -23.50 12.91 28.72
C VAL A 241 -22.02 12.96 29.10
N LEU A 242 -21.19 12.31 28.28
CA LEU A 242 -19.77 12.14 28.50
C LEU A 242 -19.00 13.37 27.99
N ASN A 243 -18.23 13.98 28.89
CA ASN A 243 -17.34 15.10 28.62
C ASN A 243 -16.05 14.58 27.94
N MET A 244 -15.77 15.03 26.72
CA MET A 244 -14.64 14.58 25.89
C MET A 244 -13.78 15.78 25.49
N PHE A 245 -13.17 16.44 26.48
CA PHE A 245 -12.34 17.63 26.31
C PHE A 245 -10.96 17.33 25.66
N ASP A 246 -10.21 18.38 25.30
CA ASP A 246 -8.86 18.23 24.73
C ASP A 246 -7.87 17.75 25.80
N VAL A 247 -7.11 16.69 25.48
CA VAL A 247 -6.18 16.01 26.41
C VAL A 247 -4.75 16.06 25.87
N SER A 248 -3.76 16.01 26.76
CA SER A 248 -2.31 16.07 26.45
C SER A 248 -1.86 14.98 25.46
N ASN A 249 -2.41 13.77 25.58
CA ASN A 249 -2.17 12.67 24.66
C ASN A 249 -3.39 11.72 24.58
N ILE A 250 -3.49 10.97 23.48
CA ILE A 250 -4.67 10.14 23.17
C ILE A 250 -4.88 8.96 24.15
N TRP A 251 -3.88 8.56 24.93
CA TRP A 251 -4.02 7.50 25.92
C TRP A 251 -4.74 7.97 27.20
N HIS A 252 -4.97 9.28 27.38
CA HIS A 252 -5.88 9.78 28.42
C HIS A 252 -7.37 9.58 28.10
N VAL A 253 -7.77 9.36 26.83
CA VAL A 253 -9.19 9.28 26.46
C VAL A 253 -9.92 8.11 27.15
N PRO A 254 -9.36 6.88 27.25
CA PRO A 254 -9.94 5.82 28.08
C PRO A 254 -10.05 6.18 29.57
N LEU A 255 -9.13 6.97 30.13
CA LEU A 255 -9.15 7.40 31.53
C LEU A 255 -10.27 8.44 31.78
N VAL A 256 -10.49 9.34 30.82
CA VAL A 256 -11.61 10.29 30.84
C VAL A 256 -12.96 9.57 30.78
N LEU A 257 -13.04 8.43 30.07
CA LEU A 257 -14.23 7.56 30.04
C LEU A 257 -14.38 6.72 31.34
N GLU A 258 -13.29 6.20 31.89
CA GLU A 258 -13.25 5.49 33.18
C GLU A 258 -13.80 6.38 34.31
N ALA A 259 -13.25 7.59 34.46
CA ALA A 259 -13.60 8.56 35.50
C ALA A 259 -15.05 9.08 35.45
N GLN A 260 -15.79 8.82 34.35
CA GLN A 260 -17.19 9.22 34.18
C GLN A 260 -18.18 8.03 34.24
N GLY A 261 -17.72 6.82 34.59
CA GLY A 261 -18.60 5.64 34.66
C GLY A 261 -19.15 5.20 33.29
N ALA A 262 -18.47 5.56 32.19
CA ALA A 262 -18.92 5.20 30.85
C ALA A 262 -18.95 3.67 30.65
N HIS A 263 -18.02 2.97 31.29
CA HIS A 263 -17.94 1.51 31.29
C HIS A 263 -19.14 0.87 32.00
N GLU A 264 -19.50 1.34 33.20
CA GLU A 264 -20.71 0.89 33.92
C GLU A 264 -21.97 1.16 33.07
N SER A 265 -22.08 2.36 32.50
CA SER A 265 -23.22 2.78 31.70
C SER A 265 -23.42 1.87 30.48
N VAL A 266 -22.37 1.62 29.69
CA VAL A 266 -22.40 0.72 28.53
C VAL A 266 -22.67 -0.73 28.95
N CYS A 267 -22.06 -1.21 30.03
CA CYS A 267 -22.31 -2.58 30.53
C CYS A 267 -23.76 -2.76 30.99
N ASN A 268 -24.33 -1.78 31.70
CA ASN A 268 -25.72 -1.80 32.16
C ASN A 268 -26.72 -1.81 30.98
N ILE A 269 -26.49 -0.97 29.95
CA ILE A 269 -27.31 -0.95 28.73
C ILE A 269 -27.25 -2.31 28.01
N LEU A 270 -26.05 -2.87 27.84
CA LEU A 270 -25.83 -4.14 27.15
C LEU A 270 -26.05 -5.38 28.02
N ARG A 271 -26.45 -5.22 29.29
CA ARG A 271 -26.60 -6.32 30.27
C ARG A 271 -25.36 -7.22 30.33
N LEU A 272 -24.19 -6.60 30.37
CA LEU A 272 -22.88 -7.23 30.57
C LEU A 272 -22.52 -7.18 32.06
N GLY A 273 -22.01 -8.28 32.61
CA GLY A 273 -21.36 -8.30 33.92
C GLY A 273 -19.87 -7.96 33.82
N GLY A 274 -19.21 -7.71 34.96
CA GLY A 274 -17.76 -7.48 34.99
C GLY A 274 -17.31 -6.02 34.90
N SER A 275 -18.24 -5.05 34.90
CA SER A 275 -17.89 -3.63 35.07
C SER A 275 -17.05 -3.36 36.32
N SER A 276 -17.31 -4.10 37.42
CA SER A 276 -16.54 -4.11 38.66
C SER A 276 -15.09 -4.57 38.53
N ASN A 277 -14.71 -5.18 37.40
CA ASN A 277 -13.36 -5.70 37.16
C ASN A 277 -12.44 -4.65 36.51
N MET A 278 -12.97 -3.46 36.22
CA MET A 278 -12.24 -2.37 35.56
C MET A 278 -10.92 -2.06 36.26
N ASN A 279 -9.84 -2.05 35.49
CA ASN A 279 -8.52 -1.61 35.96
C ASN A 279 -7.68 -1.03 34.82
N LEU A 280 -7.66 0.30 34.70
CA LEU A 280 -6.73 1.00 33.80
C LEU A 280 -5.43 1.45 34.48
N THR A 281 -5.09 0.99 35.69
CA THR A 281 -3.86 1.42 36.38
C THR A 281 -2.60 1.12 35.56
N GLY A 282 -2.57 -0.01 34.84
CA GLY A 282 -1.50 -0.32 33.88
C GLY A 282 -1.45 0.71 32.75
N TRP A 283 -2.54 0.84 31.98
CA TRP A 283 -2.66 1.79 30.86
C TRP A 283 -2.32 3.24 31.25
N ARG A 284 -2.79 3.67 32.44
CA ARG A 284 -2.51 4.99 33.02
C ARG A 284 -1.02 5.20 33.25
N THR A 285 -0.37 4.30 33.98
CA THR A 285 1.03 4.44 34.40
C THR A 285 2.05 4.13 33.31
N THR A 286 1.76 3.19 32.38
CA THR A 286 2.72 2.79 31.34
C THR A 286 2.61 3.58 30.05
N LEU A 287 1.43 4.13 29.72
CA LEU A 287 1.19 4.91 28.49
C LEU A 287 0.91 6.38 28.80
N ALA A 288 -0.23 6.69 29.44
CA ALA A 288 -0.78 8.04 29.49
C ALA A 288 0.08 9.02 30.32
N GLU A 289 0.40 8.66 31.57
CA GLU A 289 1.23 9.48 32.46
C GLU A 289 2.72 9.43 32.06
N ARG A 290 3.20 8.26 31.60
CA ARG A 290 4.59 8.07 31.16
C ARG A 290 4.93 8.97 29.97
N TRP A 291 4.01 9.12 29.00
CA TRP A 291 4.21 9.97 27.84
C TRP A 291 4.33 11.47 28.20
N ASP A 292 3.48 11.95 29.11
CA ASP A 292 3.51 13.35 29.55
C ASP A 292 4.77 13.66 30.39
N GLY A 293 5.35 12.64 31.04
CA GLY A 293 6.62 12.73 31.77
C GLY A 293 7.89 12.77 30.89
N LEU A 294 7.79 12.69 29.56
CA LEU A 294 8.96 12.61 28.67
C LEU A 294 9.67 13.98 28.50
N ALA A 295 10.73 14.19 29.27
CA ALA A 295 11.46 15.46 29.33
C ALA A 295 12.60 15.63 28.30
N VAL A 296 13.26 14.54 27.87
CA VAL A 296 14.41 14.60 26.94
C VAL A 296 13.90 14.43 25.52
N SER A 297 14.06 15.42 24.65
CA SER A 297 13.65 15.31 23.24
C SER A 297 14.68 14.62 22.35
N LEU A 298 14.20 14.02 21.25
CA LEU A 298 14.97 13.34 20.22
C LEU A 298 14.47 13.79 18.84
N LYS A 299 15.36 14.29 17.98
CA LYS A 299 14.99 14.92 16.70
C LYS A 299 15.08 13.92 15.55
N ILE A 300 13.94 13.59 14.95
CA ILE A 300 13.89 12.68 13.79
C ILE A 300 13.48 13.46 12.54
N ALA A 301 14.36 13.51 11.54
CA ALA A 301 14.06 14.11 10.24
C ALA A 301 13.19 13.14 9.42
N MET A 302 11.98 13.55 9.06
CA MET A 302 11.09 12.79 8.18
C MET A 302 11.08 13.44 6.80
N VAL A 303 11.69 12.76 5.82
CA VAL A 303 11.90 13.30 4.47
C VAL A 303 10.78 12.82 3.54
N GLY A 304 9.70 13.60 3.49
CA GLY A 304 8.41 13.23 2.91
C GLY A 304 8.09 13.88 1.56
N LYS A 305 6.87 13.60 1.07
CA LYS A 305 6.22 14.20 -0.12
C LYS A 305 4.92 14.96 0.26
N TYR A 306 4.57 14.91 1.55
CA TYR A 306 3.26 15.28 2.10
C TYR A 306 3.42 16.01 3.44
N THR A 307 4.52 16.74 3.67
CA THR A 307 4.84 17.26 5.02
C THR A 307 3.87 18.31 5.57
N GLY A 308 3.00 18.86 4.73
CA GLY A 308 1.90 19.73 5.17
C GLY A 308 0.71 19.00 5.79
N LEU A 309 0.64 17.66 5.70
CA LEU A 309 -0.46 16.86 6.25
C LEU A 309 0.10 15.72 7.11
N SER A 310 -0.07 15.81 8.43
CA SER A 310 0.36 14.78 9.39
C SER A 310 -0.22 13.39 9.09
N ASP A 311 -1.42 13.38 8.55
CA ASP A 311 -2.27 12.19 8.48
C ASP A 311 -1.90 11.29 7.30
N ALA A 312 -1.12 11.81 6.35
CA ALA A 312 -0.48 11.03 5.28
C ALA A 312 0.68 10.14 5.76
N TYR A 313 1.09 10.25 7.04
CA TYR A 313 2.15 9.47 7.66
C TYR A 313 1.83 9.07 9.12
N LEU A 314 0.55 8.98 9.49
CA LEU A 314 0.14 8.78 10.88
C LEU A 314 0.65 7.45 11.47
N SER A 315 0.73 6.35 10.72
CA SER A 315 1.29 5.08 11.20
C SER A 315 2.77 5.22 11.51
N VAL A 316 3.53 5.92 10.67
CA VAL A 316 4.96 6.21 10.90
C VAL A 316 5.13 7.06 12.16
N LEU A 317 4.27 8.07 12.36
CA LEU A 317 4.23 8.87 13.59
C LEU A 317 3.88 8.01 14.81
N LYS A 318 2.90 7.12 14.74
CA LYS A 318 2.53 6.22 15.85
C LYS A 318 3.66 5.24 16.17
N ALA A 319 4.32 4.68 15.16
CA ALA A 319 5.43 3.77 15.36
C ALA A 319 6.65 4.46 16.01
N LEU A 320 6.97 5.69 15.59
CA LEU A 320 7.94 6.54 16.30
C LEU A 320 7.49 6.84 17.74
N GLN A 321 6.23 7.21 17.97
CA GLN A 321 5.69 7.47 19.32
C GLN A 321 5.83 6.24 20.24
N HIS A 322 5.53 5.03 19.76
CA HIS A 322 5.70 3.80 20.54
C HIS A 322 7.18 3.52 20.87
N ALA A 323 8.08 3.68 19.89
CA ALA A 323 9.51 3.48 20.09
C ALA A 323 10.11 4.50 21.08
N CYS A 324 9.76 5.79 20.91
CA CYS A 324 10.10 6.88 21.83
C CYS A 324 9.61 6.64 23.26
N LEU A 325 8.39 6.15 23.44
CA LEU A 325 7.84 5.79 24.74
C LEU A 325 8.66 4.67 25.41
N ALA A 326 9.07 3.66 24.64
CA ALA A 326 9.89 2.55 25.16
C ALA A 326 11.24 3.03 25.71
N ILE A 327 11.97 3.89 24.97
CA ILE A 327 13.29 4.44 25.36
C ILE A 327 13.23 5.70 26.23
N ASN A 328 12.04 6.12 26.67
CA ASN A 328 11.81 7.35 27.45
C ASN A 328 12.36 8.63 26.80
N ARG A 329 12.10 8.85 25.50
CA ARG A 329 12.43 10.09 24.78
C ARG A 329 11.17 10.74 24.21
N ARG A 330 11.09 12.06 24.27
CA ARG A 330 10.02 12.85 23.62
C ARG A 330 10.31 13.02 22.14
N LEU A 331 9.43 12.51 21.29
CA LEU A 331 9.56 12.65 19.84
C LEU A 331 9.48 14.12 19.40
N GLU A 332 10.48 14.59 18.65
CA GLU A 332 10.46 15.87 17.94
C GLU A 332 10.64 15.60 16.43
N VAL A 333 9.54 15.63 15.66
CA VAL A 333 9.58 15.37 14.22
C VAL A 333 9.99 16.63 13.47
N GLN A 334 11.13 16.56 12.79
CA GLN A 334 11.61 17.58 11.86
C GLN A 334 11.09 17.24 10.46
N TRP A 335 9.99 17.88 10.08
CA TRP A 335 9.37 17.71 8.77
C TRP A 335 10.19 18.40 7.66
N ILE A 336 10.51 17.63 6.61
CA ILE A 336 11.31 18.06 5.47
C ILE A 336 10.64 17.56 4.19
N GLU A 337 10.14 18.47 3.35
CA GLU A 337 9.63 18.11 2.03
C GLU A 337 10.82 17.79 1.12
N ALA A 338 10.83 16.63 0.48
CA ALA A 338 12.02 16.14 -0.22
C ALA A 338 12.47 17.07 -1.36
N SER A 339 11.54 17.70 -2.07
CA SER A 339 11.87 18.66 -3.13
C SER A 339 12.53 19.96 -2.65
N ASP A 340 12.50 20.28 -1.35
CA ASP A 340 13.31 21.40 -0.83
C ASP A 340 14.80 21.04 -0.72
N LEU A 341 15.15 19.75 -0.61
CA LEU A 341 16.56 19.31 -0.56
C LEU A 341 17.25 19.34 -1.93
N GLU A 342 16.47 19.29 -3.01
CA GLU A 342 16.91 19.35 -4.41
C GLU A 342 17.50 20.76 -4.71
N ASP A 343 18.52 20.86 -5.57
CA ASP A 343 19.05 22.16 -5.99
C ASP A 343 18.19 22.70 -7.15
N PRO A 344 17.55 23.88 -7.02
CA PRO A 344 16.68 24.43 -8.07
C PRO A 344 17.45 24.90 -9.32
N GLY A 345 18.79 24.85 -9.29
CA GLY A 345 19.65 25.38 -10.34
C GLY A 345 19.80 26.90 -10.28
N LYS A 346 20.79 27.41 -11.03
CA LYS A 346 21.16 28.85 -11.10
C LYS A 346 21.79 29.43 -9.81
N GLY A 347 22.30 28.59 -8.89
CA GLY A 347 23.25 28.98 -7.85
C GLY A 347 22.71 29.78 -6.66
N HIS A 348 21.50 30.33 -6.75
CA HIS A 348 20.78 30.87 -5.60
C HIS A 348 19.95 29.77 -4.93
N LYS A 349 20.43 29.27 -3.79
CA LYS A 349 19.66 28.38 -2.93
C LYS A 349 18.44 29.12 -2.38
N SER A 350 17.27 28.48 -2.41
CA SER A 350 16.07 29.05 -1.80
C SER A 350 16.19 29.01 -0.28
N LYS A 351 15.52 29.94 0.42
CA LYS A 351 15.44 29.89 1.90
C LYS A 351 14.88 28.55 2.39
N ALA A 352 13.92 27.98 1.68
CA ALA A 352 13.36 26.65 1.98
C ALA A 352 14.43 25.55 1.90
N HIS A 353 15.28 25.56 0.86
CA HIS A 353 16.39 24.62 0.71
C HIS A 353 17.42 24.73 1.84
N GLU A 354 17.79 25.96 2.23
CA GLU A 354 18.72 26.17 3.35
C GLU A 354 18.12 25.71 4.68
N GLU A 355 16.84 25.99 4.95
CA GLU A 355 16.14 25.49 6.13
C GLU A 355 15.99 23.97 6.12
N ALA A 356 15.62 23.35 5.00
CA ALA A 356 15.49 21.90 4.85
C ALA A 356 16.81 21.18 5.16
N TRP A 357 17.91 21.66 4.57
CA TRP A 357 19.24 21.12 4.85
C TRP A 357 19.73 21.41 6.28
N ALA A 358 19.35 22.54 6.89
CA ALA A 358 19.65 22.81 8.29
C ALA A 358 18.91 21.85 9.23
N ARG A 359 17.61 21.62 8.99
CA ARG A 359 16.80 20.63 9.74
C ARG A 359 17.39 19.24 9.61
N LEU A 360 17.70 18.78 8.39
CA LEU A 360 18.30 17.47 8.12
C LEU A 360 19.62 17.25 8.88
N LYS A 361 20.52 18.24 8.84
CA LYS A 361 21.83 18.19 9.53
C LYS A 361 21.70 18.26 11.06
N SER A 362 20.63 18.87 11.57
CA SER A 362 20.36 18.99 13.01
C SER A 362 19.64 17.79 13.64
N ALA A 363 19.09 16.89 12.83
CA ALA A 363 18.37 15.71 13.31
C ALA A 363 19.33 14.62 13.80
N ASP A 364 18.89 13.85 14.78
CA ASP A 364 19.64 12.75 15.40
C ASP A 364 19.53 11.46 14.58
N GLY A 365 18.38 11.24 13.94
CA GLY A 365 18.14 10.19 12.94
C GLY A 365 17.30 10.67 11.75
N ILE A 366 17.39 9.96 10.62
CA ILE A 366 16.75 10.27 9.35
C ILE A 366 15.84 9.11 8.94
N LEU A 367 14.58 9.41 8.61
CA LEU A 367 13.59 8.44 8.16
C LEU A 367 13.05 8.84 6.78
N VAL A 368 13.15 7.92 5.82
CA VAL A 368 12.58 8.07 4.47
C VAL A 368 11.38 7.11 4.35
N PRO A 369 10.14 7.62 4.47
CA PRO A 369 8.95 6.78 4.43
C PRO A 369 8.60 6.41 2.98
N GLY A 370 7.62 5.49 2.87
CA GLY A 370 6.98 5.09 1.63
C GLY A 370 6.44 6.27 0.80
N GLY A 371 6.15 5.98 -0.47
CA GLY A 371 5.64 6.95 -1.43
C GLY A 371 5.59 6.34 -2.83
N PHE A 372 5.18 7.14 -3.81
CA PHE A 372 5.02 6.70 -5.20
C PHE A 372 5.27 7.87 -6.17
N GLY A 373 5.80 7.56 -7.35
CA GLY A 373 6.08 8.53 -8.42
C GLY A 373 7.27 9.46 -8.16
N THR A 374 7.66 10.19 -9.20
CA THR A 374 8.97 10.87 -9.32
C THR A 374 9.21 12.10 -8.42
N ARG A 375 8.16 12.78 -7.94
CA ARG A 375 8.31 14.05 -7.18
C ARG A 375 9.02 13.83 -5.85
N GLY A 376 10.20 14.44 -5.69
CA GLY A 376 11.02 14.38 -4.47
C GLY A 376 11.93 13.14 -4.38
N VAL A 377 12.10 12.38 -5.46
CA VAL A 377 12.98 11.19 -5.47
C VAL A 377 14.44 11.58 -5.28
N GLU A 378 14.93 12.58 -6.00
CA GLU A 378 16.34 13.01 -5.93
C GLU A 378 16.66 13.66 -4.57
N GLY A 379 15.72 14.41 -3.99
CA GLY A 379 15.83 14.93 -2.62
C GLY A 379 15.93 13.82 -1.56
N LYS A 380 15.22 12.71 -1.75
CA LYS A 380 15.35 11.51 -0.91
C LYS A 380 16.70 10.80 -1.11
N VAL A 381 17.23 10.72 -2.33
CA VAL A 381 18.58 10.21 -2.62
C VAL A 381 19.64 11.07 -1.93
N LEU A 382 19.53 12.39 -1.97
CA LEU A 382 20.41 13.32 -1.25
C LEU A 382 20.34 13.14 0.27
N ALA A 383 19.16 12.88 0.83
CA ALA A 383 19.00 12.59 2.25
C ALA A 383 19.64 11.26 2.67
N ALA A 384 19.46 10.19 1.87
CA ALA A 384 20.10 8.90 2.10
C ALA A 384 21.64 8.98 1.97
N HIS A 385 22.13 9.77 1.01
CA HIS A 385 23.55 10.02 0.80
C HIS A 385 24.16 10.76 2.00
N TYR A 386 23.50 11.82 2.46
CA TYR A 386 23.92 12.55 3.65
C TYR A 386 23.91 11.65 4.89
N ALA A 387 22.88 10.81 5.06
CA ALA A 387 22.82 9.89 6.19
C ALA A 387 24.04 8.94 6.21
N ARG A 388 24.30 8.26 5.08
CA ARG A 388 25.42 7.33 4.90
C ARG A 388 26.79 8.00 5.09
N THR A 389 27.00 9.18 4.53
CA THR A 389 28.30 9.87 4.54
C THR A 389 28.58 10.62 5.84
N ALA A 390 27.55 11.08 6.55
CA ALA A 390 27.68 11.68 7.88
C ALA A 390 27.58 10.67 9.04
N ASN A 391 27.43 9.36 8.74
CA ASN A 391 27.23 8.28 9.71
C ASN A 391 26.06 8.55 10.67
N LYS A 392 24.92 8.96 10.09
CA LYS A 392 23.67 9.32 10.80
C LYS A 392 22.65 8.18 10.70
N PRO A 393 22.05 7.73 11.82
CA PRO A 393 21.01 6.69 11.82
C PRO A 393 19.96 6.87 10.73
N TYR A 394 19.78 5.85 9.88
CA TYR A 394 18.89 5.86 8.72
C TYR A 394 17.89 4.71 8.76
N LEU A 395 16.60 5.02 8.56
CA LEU A 395 15.55 4.03 8.29
C LEU A 395 14.83 4.35 6.97
N GLY A 396 14.96 3.45 5.99
CA GLY A 396 14.18 3.48 4.76
C GLY A 396 12.99 2.51 4.80
N ILE A 397 11.79 2.95 4.41
CA ILE A 397 10.58 2.12 4.39
C ILE A 397 10.00 2.08 2.97
N CYS A 398 9.80 0.88 2.42
CA CYS A 398 9.31 0.62 1.07
C CYS A 398 10.14 1.40 0.02
N LEU A 399 9.61 2.51 -0.50
CA LEU A 399 10.36 3.47 -1.32
C LEU A 399 11.72 3.87 -0.70
N GLY A 400 11.82 4.02 0.62
CA GLY A 400 13.09 4.32 1.28
C GLY A 400 14.18 3.27 1.04
N MET A 401 13.83 1.98 0.93
CA MET A 401 14.77 0.92 0.57
C MET A 401 15.23 1.03 -0.90
N GLN A 402 14.31 1.35 -1.82
CA GLN A 402 14.66 1.61 -3.22
C GLN A 402 15.63 2.81 -3.35
N ILE A 403 15.35 3.90 -2.63
CA ILE A 403 16.19 5.10 -2.61
C ILE A 403 17.60 4.78 -2.09
N ALA A 404 17.74 3.98 -1.03
CA ALA A 404 19.03 3.57 -0.50
C ALA A 404 19.85 2.75 -1.51
N VAL A 405 19.21 1.86 -2.28
CA VAL A 405 19.87 1.09 -3.35
C VAL A 405 20.30 1.99 -4.51
N ILE A 406 19.46 2.95 -4.93
CA ILE A 406 19.79 3.93 -5.99
C ILE A 406 20.97 4.81 -5.57
N GLU A 407 20.96 5.33 -4.33
CA GLU A 407 22.05 6.14 -3.78
C GLU A 407 23.38 5.38 -3.79
N PHE A 408 23.36 4.14 -3.30
CA PHE A 408 24.56 3.32 -3.18
C PHE A 408 25.11 2.90 -4.56
N ALA A 409 24.24 2.56 -5.51
CA ALA A 409 24.64 2.26 -6.89
C ALA A 409 25.33 3.48 -7.55
N ARG A 410 24.73 4.67 -7.45
CA ARG A 410 25.30 5.90 -8.02
C ARG A 410 26.61 6.30 -7.36
N ASN A 411 26.68 6.31 -6.02
CA ASN A 411 27.80 6.92 -5.28
C ASN A 411 28.88 5.94 -4.80
N VAL A 412 28.64 4.62 -4.82
CA VAL A 412 29.62 3.59 -4.37
C VAL A 412 29.98 2.62 -5.49
N LEU A 413 29.05 2.25 -6.38
CA LEU A 413 29.37 1.50 -7.60
C LEU A 413 29.78 2.42 -8.78
N GLY A 414 29.50 3.73 -8.69
CA GLY A 414 29.81 4.70 -9.75
C GLY A 414 28.82 4.68 -10.92
N LEU A 415 27.69 4.00 -10.77
CA LEU A 415 26.66 3.82 -11.79
C LEU A 415 25.73 5.04 -11.81
N ALA A 416 26.21 6.16 -12.36
CA ALA A 416 25.55 7.47 -12.27
C ALA A 416 24.13 7.51 -12.88
N ASP A 417 23.85 6.64 -13.85
CA ASP A 417 22.56 6.46 -14.52
C ASP A 417 21.59 5.51 -13.78
N ALA A 418 22.04 4.86 -12.71
CA ALA A 418 21.25 3.87 -11.99
C ALA A 418 19.95 4.46 -11.42
N ASN A 419 18.84 3.78 -11.68
CA ASN A 419 17.51 4.24 -11.26
C ASN A 419 16.52 3.08 -11.01
N SER A 420 15.33 3.41 -10.50
CA SER A 420 14.18 2.51 -10.49
C SER A 420 13.37 2.63 -11.77
N ALA A 421 12.92 1.50 -12.30
CA ALA A 421 11.96 1.43 -13.40
C ALA A 421 10.58 2.05 -13.05
N GLU A 422 10.31 2.44 -11.80
CA GLU A 422 9.15 3.28 -11.43
C GLU A 422 9.33 4.74 -11.87
N PHE A 423 10.56 5.26 -11.83
CA PHE A 423 10.86 6.68 -12.04
C PHE A 423 11.43 6.98 -13.42
N ASP A 424 12.24 6.06 -13.92
CA ASP A 424 12.80 6.09 -15.27
C ASP A 424 12.77 4.66 -15.84
N ALA A 425 11.75 4.38 -16.67
CA ALA A 425 11.62 3.10 -17.35
C ALA A 425 12.60 2.93 -18.54
N ALA A 426 13.41 3.95 -18.85
CA ALA A 426 14.41 3.95 -19.92
C ALA A 426 15.86 3.95 -19.40
N THR A 427 16.08 3.88 -18.08
CA THR A 427 17.43 3.79 -17.50
C THR A 427 18.21 2.61 -18.09
N PRO A 428 19.49 2.78 -18.49
CA PRO A 428 20.35 1.67 -18.90
C PRO A 428 20.66 0.71 -17.73
N THR A 429 20.59 1.20 -16.49
CA THR A 429 20.98 0.49 -15.28
C THR A 429 19.82 0.42 -14.26
N PRO A 430 18.78 -0.41 -14.54
CA PRO A 430 17.63 -0.57 -13.63
C PRO A 430 18.04 -1.38 -12.40
N VAL A 431 18.36 -0.69 -11.30
CA VAL A 431 18.70 -1.30 -10.01
C VAL A 431 17.48 -1.74 -9.20
N VAL A 432 16.31 -1.18 -9.54
CA VAL A 432 15.00 -1.61 -9.04
C VAL A 432 14.08 -1.81 -10.25
N VAL A 433 13.40 -2.96 -10.30
CA VAL A 433 12.62 -3.46 -11.45
C VAL A 433 11.18 -3.77 -11.06
N PHE A 434 10.27 -3.73 -12.03
CA PHE A 434 8.88 -4.14 -11.84
C PHE A 434 8.80 -5.67 -11.73
N MET A 435 8.47 -6.18 -10.54
CA MET A 435 8.40 -7.62 -10.27
C MET A 435 7.12 -7.91 -9.46
N PRO A 436 5.94 -7.91 -10.12
CA PRO A 436 4.67 -8.19 -9.45
C PRO A 436 4.62 -9.62 -8.88
N GLU A 437 3.65 -9.89 -8.02
CA GLU A 437 3.30 -11.27 -7.68
C GLU A 437 2.42 -11.87 -8.79
N GLY A 438 2.62 -13.15 -9.08
CA GLY A 438 1.74 -13.92 -9.97
C GLY A 438 0.60 -14.54 -9.17
N SER A 439 -0.65 -14.25 -9.55
CA SER A 439 -1.83 -14.80 -8.89
C SER A 439 -2.46 -15.95 -9.69
N THR A 440 -2.91 -17.00 -9.00
CA THR A 440 -3.70 -18.09 -9.60
C THR A 440 -5.18 -17.72 -9.77
N THR A 441 -5.67 -16.71 -9.04
CA THR A 441 -7.07 -16.25 -9.07
C THR A 441 -7.28 -14.98 -9.89
N HIS A 442 -6.26 -14.12 -10.02
CA HIS A 442 -6.33 -12.87 -10.75
C HIS A 442 -5.35 -12.86 -11.94
N LYS A 443 -5.83 -12.49 -13.13
CA LYS A 443 -4.98 -12.36 -14.33
C LYS A 443 -4.26 -11.01 -14.34
N GLY A 444 -2.97 -11.02 -14.61
CA GLY A 444 -2.09 -9.85 -14.63
C GLY A 444 -1.05 -9.89 -13.50
N GLY A 445 -0.21 -8.86 -13.42
CA GLY A 445 0.75 -8.72 -12.33
C GLY A 445 0.09 -8.08 -11.10
N THR A 446 -0.05 -8.81 -10.00
CA THR A 446 -0.64 -8.30 -8.76
C THR A 446 0.38 -7.60 -7.86
N MET A 447 -0.07 -6.70 -6.99
CA MET A 447 0.77 -6.03 -5.98
C MET A 447 1.19 -7.04 -4.89
N ARG A 448 2.43 -6.95 -4.40
CA ARG A 448 2.88 -7.64 -3.18
C ARG A 448 2.22 -6.95 -1.98
N LEU A 449 1.24 -7.62 -1.38
CA LEU A 449 0.23 -6.99 -0.52
C LEU A 449 -0.18 -7.86 0.67
N GLY A 450 -0.24 -7.27 1.86
CA GLY A 450 -0.60 -7.95 3.12
C GLY A 450 0.62 -8.57 3.81
N THR A 451 0.40 -9.49 4.76
CA THR A 451 1.53 -10.17 5.42
C THR A 451 2.25 -11.09 4.43
N ARG A 452 3.59 -11.01 4.42
CA ARG A 452 4.49 -11.99 3.79
C ARG A 452 5.62 -12.32 4.76
N ARG A 453 6.20 -13.50 4.59
CA ARG A 453 7.35 -13.95 5.37
C ARG A 453 8.64 -13.47 4.75
N THR A 454 9.47 -12.87 5.59
CA THR A 454 10.86 -12.52 5.31
C THR A 454 11.76 -13.48 6.09
N ILE A 455 12.53 -14.29 5.39
CA ILE A 455 13.55 -15.17 5.96
C ILE A 455 14.81 -14.33 6.23
N LEU A 456 15.38 -14.48 7.41
CA LEU A 456 16.65 -13.83 7.80
C LEU A 456 17.80 -14.79 7.46
N GLU A 457 18.70 -14.37 6.57
CA GLU A 457 19.82 -15.21 6.13
C GLU A 457 20.90 -15.40 7.20
N THR A 458 21.00 -14.43 8.12
CA THR A 458 21.92 -14.48 9.25
C THR A 458 21.25 -13.95 10.51
N VAL A 459 21.54 -14.57 11.65
CA VAL A 459 21.18 -14.06 12.99
C VAL A 459 22.16 -13.00 13.50
N ASP A 460 23.33 -12.86 12.86
CA ASP A 460 24.33 -11.83 13.16
C ASP A 460 24.15 -10.57 12.29
N CYS A 461 22.93 -10.04 12.30
CA CYS A 461 22.57 -8.73 11.73
C CYS A 461 21.86 -7.86 12.78
N VAL A 462 21.69 -6.57 12.52
CA VAL A 462 21.01 -5.65 13.44
C VAL A 462 19.52 -6.01 13.55
N SER A 463 18.89 -6.33 12.43
CA SER A 463 17.45 -6.61 12.32
C SER A 463 17.04 -7.86 13.09
N ALA A 464 17.78 -8.98 12.98
CA ALA A 464 17.48 -10.21 13.72
C ALA A 464 17.51 -9.99 15.24
N LYS A 465 18.49 -9.20 15.72
CA LYS A 465 18.66 -8.86 17.14
C LYS A 465 17.54 -7.95 17.65
N LEU A 466 17.09 -6.99 16.84
CA LEU A 466 15.97 -6.10 17.19
C LEU A 466 14.62 -6.83 17.19
N TYR A 467 14.37 -7.70 16.22
CA TYR A 467 13.14 -8.50 16.16
C TYR A 467 13.13 -9.68 17.14
N GLN A 468 14.28 -10.04 17.73
CA GLN A 468 14.46 -11.24 18.55
C GLN A 468 14.01 -12.53 17.83
N ALA A 469 14.24 -12.57 16.51
CA ALA A 469 13.70 -13.57 15.61
C ALA A 469 14.72 -14.67 15.29
N ASP A 470 14.38 -15.93 15.55
CA ASP A 470 15.29 -17.07 15.33
C ASP A 470 15.66 -17.27 13.85
N ARG A 471 14.71 -17.03 12.92
CA ARG A 471 14.85 -17.32 11.48
C ARG A 471 14.04 -16.46 10.51
N TYR A 472 12.92 -15.87 10.94
CA TYR A 472 12.03 -15.13 10.03
C TYR A 472 11.20 -14.06 10.75
N VAL A 473 10.67 -13.11 10.00
CA VAL A 473 9.68 -12.12 10.44
C VAL A 473 8.51 -12.09 9.47
N ASP A 474 7.29 -11.92 9.98
CA ASP A 474 6.06 -11.90 9.17
C ASP A 474 5.45 -10.48 9.20
N GLU A 475 5.72 -9.68 8.16
CA GLU A 475 5.43 -8.23 8.11
C GLU A 475 4.53 -7.82 6.94
N ARG A 476 3.93 -6.63 6.99
CA ARG A 476 2.95 -6.16 5.99
C ARG A 476 3.61 -5.43 4.81
N HIS A 477 3.34 -5.86 3.59
CA HIS A 477 3.90 -5.34 2.35
C HIS A 477 2.84 -4.57 1.54
N ARG A 478 3.28 -3.59 0.73
CA ARG A 478 2.43 -2.80 -0.20
C ARG A 478 3.25 -2.19 -1.36
N HIS A 479 3.80 -3.03 -2.24
CA HIS A 479 4.67 -2.57 -3.35
C HIS A 479 4.55 -3.42 -4.63
N ARG A 480 5.14 -2.92 -5.73
CA ARG A 480 5.14 -3.56 -7.06
C ARG A 480 6.53 -3.70 -7.70
N TYR A 481 7.51 -2.99 -7.14
CA TYR A 481 8.88 -2.95 -7.61
C TYR A 481 9.79 -3.58 -6.55
N GLU A 482 10.87 -4.20 -7.00
CA GLU A 482 11.84 -4.94 -6.18
C GLU A 482 13.28 -4.60 -6.60
N VAL A 483 14.25 -4.82 -5.71
CA VAL A 483 15.67 -4.75 -6.07
C VAL A 483 15.96 -5.76 -7.18
N ASN A 484 16.67 -5.34 -8.23
CA ASN A 484 17.01 -6.20 -9.36
C ASN A 484 17.97 -7.33 -8.92
N PRO A 485 17.58 -8.62 -9.01
CA PRO A 485 18.42 -9.73 -8.54
C PRO A 485 19.80 -9.80 -9.21
N THR A 486 19.95 -9.29 -10.44
CA THR A 486 21.25 -9.27 -11.13
C THR A 486 22.24 -8.27 -10.53
N MET A 487 21.77 -7.29 -9.76
CA MET A 487 22.60 -6.25 -9.12
C MET A 487 23.00 -6.61 -7.69
N VAL A 488 22.30 -7.56 -7.05
CA VAL A 488 22.49 -7.93 -5.64
C VAL A 488 23.94 -8.23 -5.30
N ALA A 489 24.60 -9.13 -6.04
CA ALA A 489 25.98 -9.53 -5.76
C ALA A 489 26.98 -8.35 -5.80
N ALA A 490 26.79 -7.38 -6.70
CA ALA A 490 27.66 -6.22 -6.82
C ALA A 490 27.44 -5.20 -5.68
N LEU A 491 26.23 -5.12 -5.14
CA LEU A 491 25.90 -4.31 -3.96
C LEU A 491 26.48 -4.94 -2.69
N GLU A 492 26.35 -6.26 -2.54
CA GLU A 492 26.86 -7.02 -1.38
C GLU A 492 28.39 -7.05 -1.32
N GLU A 493 29.09 -7.18 -2.46
CA GLU A 493 30.56 -7.10 -2.55
C GLU A 493 31.11 -5.78 -2.00
N ARG A 494 30.35 -4.68 -2.13
CA ARG A 494 30.73 -3.36 -1.58
C ARG A 494 30.14 -3.08 -0.19
N GLY A 495 29.47 -4.04 0.42
CA GLY A 495 29.06 -4.00 1.84
C GLY A 495 27.60 -3.63 2.11
N LEU A 496 26.76 -3.40 1.08
CA LEU A 496 25.32 -3.26 1.24
C LEU A 496 24.68 -4.65 1.22
N ARG A 497 24.45 -5.23 2.41
CA ARG A 497 24.04 -6.64 2.59
C ARG A 497 22.52 -6.78 2.62
N PHE A 498 21.97 -7.81 1.98
CA PHE A 498 20.53 -8.08 2.04
C PHE A 498 20.22 -9.17 3.07
N VAL A 499 20.17 -8.78 4.34
CA VAL A 499 20.06 -9.71 5.49
C VAL A 499 18.70 -10.40 5.61
N GLY A 500 17.67 -9.90 4.93
CA GLY A 500 16.34 -10.48 4.87
C GLY A 500 15.84 -10.59 3.42
N LYS A 501 15.32 -11.77 3.05
CA LYS A 501 14.83 -12.10 1.70
C LYS A 501 13.47 -12.83 1.79
N ASP A 502 12.73 -12.90 0.69
CA ASP A 502 11.48 -13.66 0.66
C ASP A 502 11.70 -15.19 0.69
N GLU A 503 10.62 -15.96 0.81
CA GLU A 503 10.67 -17.43 0.84
C GLU A 503 11.23 -18.07 -0.46
N THR A 504 11.30 -17.32 -1.59
CA THR A 504 11.97 -17.78 -2.82
C THR A 504 13.46 -17.39 -2.91
N GLY A 505 13.93 -16.49 -2.03
CA GLY A 505 15.28 -15.91 -2.07
C GLY A 505 15.52 -14.95 -3.24
N GLN A 506 14.49 -14.58 -4.00
CA GLN A 506 14.61 -13.72 -5.19
C GLN A 506 14.36 -12.23 -4.88
N ARG A 507 13.52 -11.93 -3.88
CA ARG A 507 13.20 -10.57 -3.45
C ARG A 507 14.01 -10.22 -2.22
N MET A 508 14.59 -9.02 -2.23
CA MET A 508 15.37 -8.51 -1.12
C MET A 508 14.46 -7.65 -0.24
N GLU A 509 14.24 -8.06 1.01
CA GLU A 509 13.20 -7.50 1.88
C GLU A 509 13.78 -6.60 3.00
N ILE A 510 15.04 -6.83 3.40
CA ILE A 510 15.77 -6.00 4.37
C ILE A 510 17.21 -5.83 3.89
N LEU A 511 17.71 -4.58 3.85
CA LEU A 511 19.12 -4.25 3.68
C LEU A 511 19.76 -3.66 4.94
N GLU A 512 21.06 -3.91 5.10
CA GLU A 512 21.93 -3.31 6.13
C GLU A 512 23.28 -2.91 5.51
N LEU A 513 23.80 -1.72 5.84
CA LEU A 513 25.14 -1.31 5.41
C LEU A 513 26.21 -1.68 6.44
N ALA A 514 27.18 -2.50 6.02
CA ALA A 514 28.29 -2.89 6.87
C ALA A 514 29.17 -1.69 7.28
N GLY A 515 29.45 -1.55 8.58
CA GLY A 515 30.37 -0.54 9.12
C GLY A 515 29.73 0.83 9.43
N HIS A 516 28.43 1.00 9.22
CA HIS A 516 27.67 2.19 9.60
C HIS A 516 26.89 1.95 10.92
N VAL A 517 26.66 2.99 11.74
CA VAL A 517 26.04 2.84 13.09
C VAL A 517 24.63 2.23 13.04
N PHE A 518 23.74 2.82 12.24
CA PHE A 518 22.44 2.23 11.90
C PHE A 518 22.06 2.70 10.50
N TYR A 519 22.05 1.82 9.52
CA TYR A 519 21.56 2.11 8.16
C TYR A 519 20.83 0.89 7.67
N VAL A 520 19.53 0.87 7.93
CA VAL A 520 18.63 -0.25 7.68
C VAL A 520 17.50 0.23 6.80
N ALA A 521 17.04 -0.60 5.87
CA ALA A 521 15.81 -0.33 5.15
C ALA A 521 15.06 -1.62 4.84
N SER A 522 13.73 -1.54 4.83
CA SER A 522 12.82 -2.65 4.56
C SER A 522 11.86 -2.34 3.41
N GLN A 523 11.49 -3.35 2.62
CA GLN A 523 10.43 -3.22 1.60
C GLN A 523 9.03 -3.24 2.23
N PHE A 524 8.85 -4.05 3.28
CA PHE A 524 7.65 -4.02 4.12
C PHE A 524 7.54 -2.73 4.93
N HIS A 525 6.33 -2.52 5.48
CA HIS A 525 5.91 -1.38 6.30
C HIS A 525 5.88 -1.76 7.79
N PRO A 526 7.02 -1.64 8.52
CA PRO A 526 7.12 -1.98 9.94
C PRO A 526 6.20 -1.15 10.86
N GLU A 527 5.61 -0.06 10.37
CA GLU A 527 4.72 0.84 11.11
C GLU A 527 3.33 0.25 11.40
N PHE A 528 2.84 -0.69 10.58
CA PHE A 528 1.47 -1.22 10.70
C PHE A 528 1.32 -2.22 11.86
N LYS A 529 2.33 -3.07 12.12
CA LYS A 529 2.31 -4.05 13.24
C LYS A 529 2.76 -3.45 14.59
N SER A 530 3.21 -2.20 14.61
CA SER A 530 3.58 -1.47 15.83
C SER A 530 2.40 -1.31 16.80
N ARG A 531 2.63 -1.53 18.10
CA ARG A 531 1.66 -1.37 19.21
C ARG A 531 2.29 -0.57 20.37
N PRO A 532 1.52 0.12 21.24
CA PRO A 532 2.09 0.90 22.35
C PRO A 532 2.97 0.09 23.31
N ASN A 533 2.58 -1.17 23.60
CA ASN A 533 3.34 -2.10 24.46
C ASN A 533 4.34 -2.97 23.70
N ARG A 534 4.31 -2.95 22.36
CA ARG A 534 5.21 -3.71 21.47
C ARG A 534 5.58 -2.81 20.28
N PRO A 535 6.53 -1.86 20.47
CA PRO A 535 6.97 -0.99 19.40
C PRO A 535 7.59 -1.82 18.26
N SER A 536 7.55 -1.29 17.06
CA SER A 536 8.16 -1.94 15.90
C SER A 536 9.69 -1.97 16.01
N ALA A 537 10.30 -3.11 15.70
CA ALA A 537 11.71 -3.40 15.94
C ALA A 537 12.66 -2.44 15.19
N LEU A 538 12.41 -2.18 13.90
CA LEU A 538 13.25 -1.28 13.10
C LEU A 538 13.11 0.19 13.54
N PHE A 539 11.92 0.60 13.97
CA PHE A 539 11.70 1.92 14.58
C PHE A 539 12.42 2.04 15.93
N LEU A 540 12.48 0.97 16.72
CA LEU A 540 13.21 0.97 18.00
C LEU A 540 14.74 1.07 17.77
N GLY A 541 15.26 0.32 16.80
CA GLY A 541 16.69 0.35 16.43
C GLY A 541 17.18 1.73 15.98
N LEU A 542 16.37 2.44 15.18
CA LEU A 542 16.68 3.80 14.73
C LEU A 542 16.95 4.78 15.90
N LEU A 543 16.32 4.55 17.06
CA LEU A 543 16.42 5.45 18.22
C LEU A 543 17.40 4.96 19.29
N MET A 544 17.66 3.64 19.41
CA MET A 544 18.51 3.08 20.45
C MET A 544 19.99 3.46 20.31
N GLU A 545 20.51 3.55 19.09
CA GLU A 545 21.94 3.85 18.84
C GLU A 545 22.36 5.27 19.28
N GLU A 546 21.39 6.18 19.48
CA GLU A 546 21.62 7.49 20.09
C GLU A 546 22.16 7.36 21.52
N GLU A 547 21.71 6.37 22.28
CA GLU A 547 22.09 6.20 23.69
C GLU A 547 23.53 5.68 23.86
N LEU A 548 24.04 4.93 22.88
CA LEU A 548 25.45 4.51 22.78
C LEU A 548 26.34 5.69 22.39
N SER A 549 25.98 6.44 21.33
CA SER A 549 26.78 7.58 20.86
C SER A 549 26.84 8.74 21.87
N THR A 550 25.75 9.00 22.59
CA THR A 550 25.67 10.12 23.54
C THR A 550 26.46 9.90 24.81
N GLN A 551 26.68 8.66 25.28
CA GLN A 551 27.54 8.40 26.44
C GLN A 551 28.99 8.89 26.19
N GLY A 552 29.59 8.51 25.07
CA GLY A 552 30.95 8.96 24.70
C GLY A 552 31.06 10.49 24.56
N ALA A 553 30.07 11.13 23.93
CA ALA A 553 30.03 12.59 23.80
C ALA A 553 29.80 13.32 25.14
N ARG A 554 29.04 12.71 26.06
CA ARG A 554 28.73 13.26 27.39
C ARG A 554 29.96 13.26 28.29
N ASP A 555 30.74 12.19 28.29
CA ASP A 555 31.99 12.13 29.06
C ASP A 555 33.07 13.08 28.54
N GLN A 556 33.21 13.21 27.22
CA GLN A 556 34.10 14.23 26.63
C GLN A 556 33.67 15.66 27.01
N ARG A 557 32.36 15.96 27.01
CA ARG A 557 31.82 17.26 27.46
C ARG A 557 32.02 17.48 28.96
N ILE A 558 31.90 16.45 29.79
CA ILE A 558 32.18 16.51 31.23
C ILE A 558 33.67 16.73 31.50
N ALA A 559 34.57 16.03 30.80
CA ALA A 559 36.01 16.23 30.87
C ALA A 559 36.40 17.66 30.48
N ALA A 560 35.94 18.15 29.33
CA ALA A 560 36.18 19.53 28.88
C ALA A 560 35.55 20.59 29.82
N ARG A 561 34.47 20.27 30.55
CA ARG A 561 33.90 21.15 31.58
C ARG A 561 34.74 21.12 32.86
N ARG A 562 35.21 19.96 33.32
CA ARG A 562 36.13 19.81 34.46
C ARG A 562 37.45 20.54 34.20
N GLU A 563 38.01 20.41 32.99
CA GLU A 563 39.24 21.10 32.57
C GLU A 563 39.09 22.64 32.60
N ARG A 564 37.98 23.18 32.10
CA ARG A 564 37.66 24.61 32.17
C ARG A 564 37.40 25.09 33.60
N VAL A 565 36.71 24.30 34.44
CA VAL A 565 36.49 24.63 35.85
C VAL A 565 37.81 24.61 36.62
N ARG A 566 38.69 23.63 36.40
CA ARG A 566 40.04 23.55 36.98
C ARG A 566 40.88 24.78 36.61
N LYS A 567 40.95 25.15 35.32
CA LYS A 567 41.67 26.36 34.87
C LYS A 567 41.06 27.65 35.44
N ARG A 568 39.73 27.77 35.49
CA ARG A 568 39.05 28.93 36.09
C ARG A 568 39.25 29.00 37.61
N TRP A 569 39.29 27.87 38.30
CA TRP A 569 39.58 27.81 39.74
C TRP A 569 41.03 28.21 40.04
N GLN A 570 42.00 27.69 39.28
CA GLN A 570 43.41 28.10 39.38
C GLN A 570 43.60 29.60 39.08
N ALA A 571 42.86 30.16 38.12
CA ALA A 571 42.88 31.60 37.82
C ALA A 571 42.17 32.48 38.88
N LEU A 572 41.29 31.90 39.71
CA LEU A 572 40.55 32.62 40.76
C LEU A 572 41.20 32.55 42.16
N HIS A 573 42.16 31.64 42.38
CA HIS A 573 42.81 31.44 43.67
C HIS A 573 44.33 31.70 43.62
N GLY A 574 44.80 32.34 42.53
CA GLY A 574 46.19 32.77 42.31
C GLY A 574 46.37 34.26 42.61
N GLY A 575 45.95 34.72 43.79
CA GLY A 575 45.98 36.11 44.24
C GLY A 575 45.38 36.23 45.64
N ALA A 576 45.82 37.21 46.43
CA ALA A 576 45.52 37.28 47.86
C ALA A 576 44.57 38.42 48.24
N GLU A 577 44.16 38.38 49.51
CA GLU A 577 43.58 39.44 50.33
C GLU A 577 42.10 39.86 50.10
N THR A 578 41.42 40.00 51.23
CA THR A 578 40.07 40.55 51.40
C THR A 578 40.09 42.05 51.57
N PRO A 579 39.03 42.74 51.13
CA PRO A 579 38.41 43.71 52.05
C PRO A 579 36.89 43.62 52.11
N ASP A 580 36.35 43.93 53.29
CA ASP A 580 34.93 44.25 53.51
C ASP A 580 34.51 45.54 52.76
N GLY A 581 33.21 45.72 52.53
CA GLY A 581 32.63 47.06 52.34
C GLY A 581 31.76 47.30 51.10
N ALA A 582 30.65 46.55 50.93
CA ALA A 582 29.55 46.97 50.06
C ALA A 582 28.18 46.58 50.67
N ALA A 583 27.27 47.55 50.79
CA ALA A 583 25.94 47.35 51.37
C ALA A 583 24.91 46.84 50.33
N PRO A 584 23.85 46.11 50.73
CA PRO A 584 23.08 45.29 49.79
C PRO A 584 21.84 45.97 49.19
N GLY A 585 21.70 45.86 47.87
CA GLY A 585 20.43 45.98 47.15
C GLY A 585 19.96 44.62 46.60
N ASP A 586 18.65 44.39 46.60
CA ASP A 586 17.90 43.44 45.74
C ASP A 586 18.31 41.94 45.70
N ALA A 587 19.00 41.44 46.73
CA ALA A 587 19.32 40.01 46.88
C ALA A 587 18.51 39.28 47.99
N LYS A 588 17.51 39.92 48.62
CA LYS A 588 16.89 39.43 49.88
C LYS A 588 15.68 38.50 49.76
N ALA A 589 15.08 38.32 48.57
CA ALA A 589 13.87 37.50 48.41
C ALA A 589 14.12 35.98 48.42
N GLY A 590 15.28 35.52 47.91
CA GLY A 590 15.55 34.08 47.73
C GLY A 590 16.10 33.35 48.96
N GLN A 591 16.87 34.03 49.82
CA GLN A 591 17.57 33.39 50.93
C GLN A 591 16.68 33.07 52.14
N THR A 592 15.62 33.86 52.36
CA THR A 592 14.69 33.68 53.48
C THR A 592 13.84 32.41 53.38
N HIS A 593 13.39 32.04 52.18
CA HIS A 593 12.56 30.85 51.97
C HIS A 593 13.29 29.55 52.30
N LEU A 594 14.57 29.42 51.92
CA LEU A 594 15.37 28.24 52.22
C LEU A 594 15.63 28.10 53.73
N GLN A 595 15.94 29.20 54.42
CA GLN A 595 16.13 29.19 55.88
C GLN A 595 14.84 28.81 56.64
N GLN A 596 13.66 29.20 56.15
CA GLN A 596 12.39 28.80 56.75
C GLN A 596 12.09 27.30 56.56
N LEU A 597 12.37 26.74 55.37
CA LEU A 597 12.22 25.31 55.10
C LEU A 597 13.17 24.45 55.95
N GLU A 598 14.42 24.89 56.12
CA GLU A 598 15.41 24.23 56.98
C GLU A 598 14.93 24.18 58.45
N GLN A 599 14.40 25.30 58.97
CA GLN A 599 13.86 25.37 60.33
C GLN A 599 12.59 24.53 60.52
N SER A 600 11.71 24.42 59.51
CA SER A 600 10.53 23.54 59.56
C SER A 600 10.95 22.06 59.63
N ARG A 601 11.87 21.63 58.74
CA ARG A 601 12.43 20.27 58.77
C ARG A 601 13.02 19.90 60.13
N GLN A 602 13.77 20.81 60.76
CA GLN A 602 14.37 20.56 62.08
C GLN A 602 13.33 20.44 63.21
N ARG A 603 12.19 21.13 63.13
CA ARG A 603 11.10 21.00 64.12
C ARG A 603 10.36 19.67 63.96
N LEU A 604 10.02 19.30 62.74
CA LEU A 604 9.38 18.02 62.43
C LEU A 604 10.28 16.82 62.78
N ALA A 605 11.60 16.94 62.56
CA ALA A 605 12.56 15.92 62.97
C ALA A 605 12.54 15.68 64.49
N ARG A 606 12.63 16.74 65.31
CA ARG A 606 12.61 16.63 66.79
C ARG A 606 11.29 16.06 67.32
N ALA A 607 10.15 16.44 66.72
CA ALA A 607 8.84 15.91 67.10
C ALA A 607 8.71 14.40 66.81
N ARG A 608 9.35 13.93 65.73
CA ARG A 608 9.45 12.50 65.39
C ARG A 608 10.38 11.75 66.35
N GLU A 609 11.57 12.29 66.59
CA GLU A 609 12.67 11.66 67.34
C GLU A 609 12.30 11.39 68.82
N GLY A 610 11.50 12.26 69.45
CA GLY A 610 10.97 12.00 70.79
C GLY A 610 9.92 10.89 70.83
N ALA A 611 9.00 10.85 69.87
CA ALA A 611 7.94 9.83 69.82
C ALA A 611 8.47 8.43 69.46
N GLU A 612 9.52 8.34 68.64
CA GLU A 612 10.18 7.06 68.35
C GLU A 612 10.83 6.43 69.59
N GLN A 613 11.23 7.23 70.59
CA GLN A 613 11.78 6.72 71.86
C GLN A 613 10.70 6.08 72.75
N GLU A 614 9.52 6.68 72.88
CA GLU A 614 8.41 6.13 73.68
C GLU A 614 7.88 4.80 73.10
N ALA A 615 7.64 4.75 71.78
CA ALA A 615 7.21 3.52 71.11
C ALA A 615 8.26 2.39 71.21
N THR A 616 9.55 2.74 71.18
CA THR A 616 10.65 1.79 71.39
C THR A 616 10.69 1.26 72.83
N ALA A 617 10.40 2.10 73.83
CA ALA A 617 10.39 1.69 75.24
C ALA A 617 9.31 0.63 75.54
N VAL A 618 8.08 0.82 75.04
CA VAL A 618 6.99 -0.17 75.16
C VAL A 618 7.37 -1.48 74.45
N SER A 619 7.90 -1.38 73.23
CA SER A 619 8.32 -2.54 72.44
C SER A 619 9.41 -3.37 73.15
N LEU A 620 10.41 -2.72 73.76
CA LEU A 620 11.48 -3.37 74.52
C LEU A 620 10.96 -4.06 75.80
N ALA A 621 9.94 -3.52 76.45
CA ALA A 621 9.30 -4.16 77.61
C ALA A 621 8.54 -5.43 77.21
N GLY A 622 7.81 -5.41 76.08
CA GLY A 622 7.17 -6.59 75.52
C GLY A 622 8.15 -7.72 75.18
N VAL A 623 9.27 -7.39 74.52
CA VAL A 623 10.30 -8.37 74.14
C VAL A 623 10.94 -9.06 75.37
N ARG A 624 11.22 -8.33 76.45
CA ARG A 624 11.80 -8.92 77.68
C ARG A 624 10.86 -9.94 78.33
N ARG A 625 9.57 -9.62 78.46
CA ARG A 625 8.56 -10.52 79.05
C ARG A 625 8.44 -11.83 78.27
N GLU A 626 8.54 -11.78 76.94
CA GLU A 626 8.48 -12.98 76.08
C GLU A 626 9.74 -13.86 76.19
N ASP A 627 10.93 -13.29 76.41
CA ASP A 627 12.18 -14.05 76.57
C ASP A 627 12.27 -14.74 77.96
N GLU A 628 11.83 -14.04 79.01
CA GLU A 628 11.64 -14.60 80.35
C GLU A 628 10.63 -15.78 80.33
N ARG A 629 9.52 -15.64 79.58
CA ARG A 629 8.54 -16.73 79.39
C ARG A 629 9.15 -17.94 78.66
N ARG A 630 9.95 -17.71 77.60
CA ARG A 630 10.59 -18.78 76.81
C ARG A 630 11.58 -19.59 77.63
N THR A 631 12.45 -18.93 78.39
CA THR A 631 13.43 -19.59 79.26
C THR A 631 12.75 -20.41 80.36
N LEU A 632 11.67 -19.90 80.96
CA LEU A 632 10.86 -20.66 81.93
C LEU A 632 10.21 -21.90 81.29
N ILE A 633 9.58 -21.77 80.12
CA ILE A 633 8.92 -22.90 79.41
C ILE A 633 9.92 -23.99 79.04
N GLU A 634 11.09 -23.63 78.50
CA GLU A 634 12.11 -24.59 78.12
C GLU A 634 12.69 -25.33 79.34
N SER A 635 12.83 -24.66 80.50
CA SER A 635 13.23 -25.32 81.75
C SER A 635 12.21 -26.37 82.24
N LYS A 636 10.91 -26.02 82.23
CA LYS A 636 9.80 -26.95 82.56
C LYS A 636 9.81 -28.18 81.63
N LYS A 637 10.03 -27.95 80.33
CA LYS A 637 10.10 -28.99 79.29
C LYS A 637 11.31 -29.91 79.46
N GLN A 638 12.49 -29.38 79.77
CA GLN A 638 13.69 -30.19 80.00
C GLN A 638 13.55 -31.10 81.24
N ALA A 639 12.92 -30.60 82.32
CA ALA A 639 12.60 -31.43 83.49
C ALA A 639 11.68 -32.60 83.13
N LEU A 640 10.60 -32.35 82.37
CA LEU A 640 9.67 -33.40 81.91
C LEU A 640 10.37 -34.45 81.02
N VAL A 641 11.26 -34.03 80.12
CA VAL A 641 12.08 -34.94 79.30
C VAL A 641 13.03 -35.78 80.16
N GLY A 642 13.55 -35.22 81.27
CA GLY A 642 14.30 -35.98 82.27
C GLY A 642 13.47 -37.12 82.88
N THR A 643 12.27 -36.80 83.36
CA THR A 643 11.33 -37.76 83.96
C THR A 643 10.91 -38.87 82.98
N LEU A 644 10.64 -38.51 81.72
CA LEU A 644 10.31 -39.47 80.66
C LEU A 644 11.49 -40.40 80.34
N ARG A 645 12.74 -39.90 80.38
CA ARG A 645 13.95 -40.71 80.15
C ARG A 645 14.25 -41.67 81.30
N THR A 646 13.94 -41.32 82.55
CA THR A 646 14.08 -42.23 83.69
C THR A 646 13.01 -43.33 83.66
N GLU A 647 11.72 -42.98 83.56
CA GLU A 647 10.66 -43.98 83.45
C GLU A 647 10.85 -44.89 82.23
N SER A 648 11.34 -44.37 81.09
CA SER A 648 11.62 -45.20 79.91
C SER A 648 12.68 -46.28 80.17
N ARG A 649 13.69 -46.02 81.01
CA ARG A 649 14.70 -47.03 81.40
C ARG A 649 14.12 -48.04 82.37
N ASP A 650 13.43 -47.57 83.41
CA ASP A 650 12.87 -48.41 84.46
C ASP A 650 11.78 -49.33 83.90
N SER A 651 10.92 -48.80 83.01
CA SER A 651 9.97 -49.58 82.22
C SER A 651 10.64 -50.61 81.32
N ALA A 652 11.78 -50.31 80.68
CA ALA A 652 12.46 -51.28 79.81
C ALA A 652 12.95 -52.49 80.62
N GLY A 653 13.53 -52.26 81.80
CA GLY A 653 13.91 -53.33 82.73
C GLY A 653 12.71 -54.12 83.27
N ALA A 654 11.64 -53.44 83.66
CA ALA A 654 10.41 -54.07 84.12
C ALA A 654 9.74 -54.91 83.03
N VAL A 655 9.64 -54.40 81.79
CA VAL A 655 9.06 -55.10 80.65
C VAL A 655 9.90 -56.32 80.25
N ALA A 656 11.22 -56.21 80.19
CA ALA A 656 12.09 -57.36 79.94
C ALA A 656 11.91 -58.46 81.01
N THR A 657 11.78 -58.06 82.28
CA THR A 657 11.50 -58.98 83.40
C THR A 657 10.12 -59.63 83.27
N LEU A 658 9.09 -58.88 82.83
CA LEU A 658 7.76 -59.42 82.53
C LEU A 658 7.82 -60.42 81.38
N THR A 659 8.49 -60.11 80.27
CA THR A 659 8.64 -61.01 79.11
C THR A 659 9.34 -62.32 79.49
N ALA A 660 10.35 -62.29 80.38
CA ALA A 660 10.99 -63.50 80.89
C ALA A 660 10.02 -64.39 81.70
N HIS A 661 9.19 -63.79 82.56
CA HIS A 661 8.15 -64.53 83.28
C HIS A 661 7.04 -65.05 82.35
N TRP A 662 6.72 -64.35 81.24
CA TRP A 662 5.77 -64.83 80.25
C TRP A 662 6.23 -66.11 79.54
N ALA A 663 7.54 -66.33 79.37
CA ALA A 663 8.06 -67.61 78.92
C ALA A 663 7.85 -68.71 79.98
N GLN A 664 8.20 -68.42 81.24
CA GLN A 664 8.05 -69.36 82.37
C GLN A 664 6.59 -69.78 82.64
N LEU A 665 5.61 -68.90 82.35
CA LEU A 665 4.19 -69.21 82.44
C LEU A 665 3.73 -70.30 81.45
N MET A 666 4.45 -70.51 80.34
CA MET A 666 4.09 -71.53 79.35
C MET A 666 4.43 -72.96 79.81
N ASP A 667 5.33 -73.10 80.78
CA ASP A 667 5.80 -74.40 81.30
C ASP A 667 4.96 -74.90 82.52
N ILE A 668 3.90 -74.18 82.91
CA ILE A 668 3.06 -74.53 84.07
C ILE A 668 1.83 -75.33 83.62
N GLU A 669 1.91 -76.66 83.72
CA GLU A 669 0.82 -77.58 83.35
C GLU A 669 -0.37 -77.57 84.35
N VAL A 670 -0.20 -77.07 85.57
CA VAL A 670 -1.23 -77.07 86.63
C VAL A 670 -2.12 -75.81 86.52
N PRO A 671 -3.43 -75.92 86.21
CA PRO A 671 -4.26 -74.74 85.91
C PRO A 671 -4.44 -73.75 87.06
N GLN A 672 -4.44 -74.21 88.31
CA GLN A 672 -4.62 -73.35 89.48
C GLN A 672 -3.36 -72.51 89.77
N ASP A 673 -2.17 -73.10 89.62
CA ASP A 673 -0.89 -72.40 89.78
C ASP A 673 -0.67 -71.42 88.63
N LEU A 674 -1.01 -71.83 87.40
CA LEU A 674 -1.03 -70.95 86.23
C LEU A 674 -1.96 -69.74 86.44
N GLN A 675 -3.15 -69.94 87.00
CA GLN A 675 -4.09 -68.85 87.29
C GLN A 675 -3.54 -67.88 88.35
N GLN A 676 -2.93 -68.36 89.43
CA GLN A 676 -2.30 -67.49 90.43
C GLN A 676 -1.11 -66.73 89.85
N ALA A 677 -0.27 -67.40 89.05
CA ALA A 677 0.89 -66.80 88.42
C ALA A 677 0.49 -65.74 87.37
N LEU A 678 -0.60 -65.96 86.62
CA LEU A 678 -1.22 -64.96 85.73
C LEU A 678 -1.72 -63.74 86.50
N GLN A 679 -2.40 -63.92 87.64
CA GLN A 679 -2.86 -62.81 88.48
C GLN A 679 -1.69 -62.00 89.06
N ALA A 680 -0.65 -62.69 89.54
CA ALA A 680 0.59 -62.04 90.02
C ALA A 680 1.33 -61.29 88.88
N GLN A 681 1.27 -61.78 87.64
CA GLN A 681 1.83 -61.12 86.47
C GLN A 681 1.00 -59.89 86.05
N GLN A 682 -0.33 -59.98 86.08
CA GLN A 682 -1.24 -58.86 85.80
C GLN A 682 -0.99 -57.70 86.79
N ALA A 683 -0.89 -57.99 88.09
CA ALA A 683 -0.62 -56.97 89.10
C ALA A 683 0.71 -56.22 88.86
N LYS A 684 1.76 -56.92 88.39
CA LYS A 684 3.04 -56.28 88.00
C LYS A 684 2.86 -55.37 86.77
N CYS A 685 2.07 -55.78 85.77
CA CYS A 685 1.75 -54.95 84.61
C CYS A 685 0.98 -53.67 85.00
N GLU A 686 0.01 -53.78 85.90
CA GLU A 686 -0.79 -52.66 86.40
C GLU A 686 0.06 -51.61 87.12
N VAL A 687 1.09 -52.01 87.88
CA VAL A 687 2.05 -51.08 88.50
C VAL A 687 2.81 -50.26 87.44
N VAL A 688 3.24 -50.87 86.33
CA VAL A 688 3.93 -50.17 85.23
C VAL A 688 2.98 -49.23 84.49
N LEU A 689 1.73 -49.64 84.27
CA LEU A 689 0.70 -48.79 83.65
C LEU A 689 0.33 -47.60 84.55
N GLY A 690 0.22 -47.81 85.87
CA GLY A 690 -0.08 -46.75 86.84
C GLY A 690 0.98 -45.65 86.89
N ARG A 691 2.28 -46.02 86.85
CA ARG A 691 3.39 -45.05 86.78
C ARG A 691 3.31 -44.18 85.52
N LYS A 692 3.03 -44.80 84.37
CA LYS A 692 2.83 -44.08 83.09
C LYS A 692 1.60 -43.18 83.13
N GLY A 693 0.50 -43.65 83.73
CA GLY A 693 -0.71 -42.86 83.95
C GLY A 693 -0.43 -41.57 84.74
N ALA A 694 0.29 -41.67 85.86
CA ALA A 694 0.67 -40.52 86.68
C ALA A 694 1.53 -39.49 85.90
N ILE A 695 2.47 -39.96 85.07
CA ILE A 695 3.30 -39.08 84.22
C ILE A 695 2.45 -38.42 83.11
N ILE A 696 1.46 -39.12 82.55
CA ILE A 696 0.52 -38.57 81.57
C ILE A 696 -0.37 -37.50 82.21
N GLU A 697 -0.85 -37.68 83.44
CA GLU A 697 -1.59 -36.63 84.16
C GLU A 697 -0.70 -35.43 84.51
N ALA A 698 0.53 -35.65 84.97
CA ALA A 698 1.48 -34.58 85.21
C ALA A 698 1.75 -33.76 83.93
N ALA A 699 1.93 -34.43 82.78
CA ALA A 699 2.09 -33.76 81.49
C ALA A 699 0.83 -32.98 81.06
N ARG A 700 -0.37 -33.54 81.25
CA ARG A 700 -1.65 -32.82 80.98
C ARG A 700 -1.83 -31.59 81.85
N ASN A 701 -1.47 -31.67 83.13
CA ASN A 701 -1.56 -30.55 84.06
C ASN A 701 -0.54 -29.44 83.71
N ILE A 702 0.66 -29.80 83.27
CA ILE A 702 1.65 -28.83 82.74
C ILE A 702 1.11 -28.17 81.46
N LEU A 703 0.52 -28.94 80.53
CA LEU A 703 -0.05 -28.42 79.29
C LEU A 703 -1.17 -27.41 79.56
N LYS A 704 -2.14 -27.77 80.42
CA LYS A 704 -3.23 -26.88 80.81
C LYS A 704 -2.73 -25.59 81.46
N ALA A 705 -1.74 -25.69 82.35
CA ALA A 705 -1.13 -24.50 82.95
C ALA A 705 -0.42 -23.61 81.91
N GLN A 706 0.16 -24.19 80.85
CA GLN A 706 0.73 -23.43 79.73
C GLN A 706 -0.35 -22.75 78.86
N ASP A 707 -1.50 -23.39 78.65
CA ASP A 707 -2.65 -22.79 77.94
C ASP A 707 -3.23 -21.60 78.73
N ASP A 708 -3.43 -21.76 80.04
CA ASP A 708 -3.89 -20.69 80.93
C ASP A 708 -2.86 -19.51 80.99
N GLU A 709 -1.56 -19.82 81.08
CA GLU A 709 -0.44 -18.85 81.04
C GLU A 709 -0.35 -18.12 79.67
N TYR A 710 -0.65 -18.81 78.57
CA TYR A 710 -0.68 -18.25 77.21
C TYR A 710 -1.89 -17.31 77.00
N VAL A 711 -3.08 -17.69 77.47
CA VAL A 711 -4.28 -16.83 77.40
C VAL A 711 -4.10 -15.55 78.23
N ALA A 712 -3.43 -15.63 79.38
CA ALA A 712 -3.05 -14.44 80.15
C ALA A 712 -2.05 -13.55 79.39
N THR A 713 -1.04 -14.16 78.75
CA THR A 713 -0.02 -13.44 77.96
C THR A 713 -0.65 -12.69 76.77
N LEU A 714 -1.58 -13.32 76.05
CA LEU A 714 -2.29 -12.70 74.92
C LEU A 714 -3.11 -11.46 75.32
N ARG A 715 -3.67 -11.42 76.54
CA ARG A 715 -4.39 -10.24 77.04
C ARG A 715 -3.44 -9.08 77.32
N ALA A 716 -2.31 -9.34 77.98
CA ALA A 716 -1.29 -8.32 78.20
C ALA A 716 -0.70 -7.78 76.88
N GLN A 717 -0.53 -8.65 75.87
CA GLN A 717 -0.11 -8.21 74.52
C GLN A 717 -1.17 -7.37 73.80
N ALA A 718 -2.46 -7.62 74.04
CA ALA A 718 -3.53 -6.75 73.51
C ALA A 718 -3.52 -5.36 74.17
N GLU A 719 -3.26 -5.29 75.48
CA GLU A 719 -3.10 -4.02 76.22
C GLU A 719 -1.85 -3.24 75.77
N ASP A 720 -0.73 -3.92 75.52
CA ASP A 720 0.48 -3.32 74.92
C ASP A 720 0.17 -2.71 73.53
N VAL A 721 -0.59 -3.43 72.69
CA VAL A 721 -0.97 -3.00 71.34
C VAL A 721 -1.94 -1.81 71.37
N ASP A 722 -2.95 -1.81 72.24
CA ASP A 722 -3.89 -0.69 72.38
C ASP A 722 -3.19 0.57 72.93
N THR A 723 -2.21 0.38 73.82
CA THR A 723 -1.31 1.46 74.28
C THR A 723 -0.49 2.04 73.12
N LEU A 724 0.13 1.18 72.29
CA LEU A 724 0.88 1.61 71.10
C LEU A 724 -0.01 2.32 70.07
N LEU A 725 -1.22 1.80 69.81
CA LEU A 725 -2.20 2.44 68.93
C LEU A 725 -2.64 3.81 69.45
N THR A 726 -2.84 3.95 70.76
CA THR A 726 -3.16 5.23 71.41
C THR A 726 -2.01 6.24 71.27
N CYS A 727 -0.76 5.81 71.50
CA CYS A 727 0.42 6.63 71.25
C CYS A 727 0.50 7.07 69.77
N MET A 728 0.38 6.14 68.82
CA MET A 728 0.40 6.43 67.38
C MET A 728 -0.74 7.37 66.95
N ALA A 729 -1.96 7.20 67.46
CA ALA A 729 -3.08 8.09 67.18
C ALA A 729 -2.82 9.52 67.68
N SER A 730 -2.25 9.66 68.88
CA SER A 730 -1.85 10.96 69.43
C SER A 730 -0.73 11.61 68.61
N GLN A 731 0.25 10.83 68.13
CA GLN A 731 1.35 11.27 67.28
C GLN A 731 0.85 11.78 65.92
N VAL A 732 -0.06 11.05 65.26
CA VAL A 732 -0.69 11.48 64.00
C VAL A 732 -1.48 12.78 64.21
N ALA A 733 -2.31 12.86 65.25
CA ALA A 733 -3.08 14.07 65.55
C ALA A 733 -2.19 15.30 65.84
N ALA A 734 -1.06 15.11 66.53
CA ALA A 734 -0.08 16.16 66.77
C ALA A 734 0.64 16.61 65.49
N LEU A 735 1.10 15.66 64.67
CA LEU A 735 1.77 15.94 63.39
C LEU A 735 0.84 16.62 62.39
N ASP A 736 -0.41 16.19 62.27
CA ASP A 736 -1.37 16.79 61.34
C ASP A 736 -1.84 18.17 61.79
N LYS A 737 -1.95 18.43 63.10
CA LYS A 737 -2.16 19.78 63.64
C LYS A 737 -0.97 20.71 63.32
N GLN A 738 0.27 20.22 63.45
CA GLN A 738 1.46 20.99 63.07
C GLN A 738 1.51 21.24 61.55
N ARG A 739 1.28 20.21 60.73
CA ARG A 739 1.21 20.31 59.26
C ARG A 739 0.12 21.27 58.79
N ALA A 740 -1.07 21.26 59.38
CA ALA A 740 -2.14 22.20 59.03
C ALA A 740 -1.73 23.67 59.31
N THR A 741 -0.96 23.88 60.38
CA THR A 741 -0.43 25.21 60.74
C THR A 741 0.68 25.64 59.78
N GLU A 742 1.62 24.76 59.44
CA GLU A 742 2.68 25.05 58.46
C GLU A 742 2.10 25.22 57.03
N ALA A 743 1.09 24.44 56.65
CA ALA A 743 0.40 24.55 55.37
C ALA A 743 -0.39 25.86 55.22
N THR A 744 -1.02 26.37 56.29
CA THR A 744 -1.66 27.70 56.26
C THR A 744 -0.63 28.83 56.16
N HIS A 745 0.52 28.72 56.84
CA HIS A 745 1.63 29.67 56.69
C HIS A 745 2.28 29.63 55.30
N MET A 746 2.51 28.45 54.72
CA MET A 746 3.02 28.35 53.35
C MET A 746 1.99 28.80 52.32
N SER A 747 0.71 28.50 52.51
CA SER A 747 -0.37 28.94 51.61
C SER A 747 -0.55 30.46 51.61
N SER A 748 -0.41 31.13 52.76
CA SER A 748 -0.48 32.60 52.83
C SER A 748 0.75 33.25 52.19
N ALA A 749 1.96 32.79 52.50
CA ALA A 749 3.20 33.28 51.88
C ALA A 749 3.22 33.06 50.36
N TYR A 750 2.87 31.86 49.90
CA TYR A 750 2.75 31.55 48.46
C TYR A 750 1.70 32.42 47.79
N ARG A 751 0.51 32.58 48.38
CA ARG A 751 -0.55 33.44 47.82
C ARG A 751 -0.10 34.89 47.72
N GLN A 752 0.69 35.39 48.68
CA GLN A 752 1.20 36.76 48.66
C GLN A 752 2.28 36.95 47.58
N ALA A 753 3.25 36.03 47.48
CA ALA A 753 4.28 36.03 46.45
C ALA A 753 3.70 35.82 45.03
N HIS A 754 2.70 34.95 44.89
CA HIS A 754 2.03 34.69 43.62
C HIS A 754 1.08 35.85 43.23
N GLN A 755 0.56 36.64 44.19
CA GLN A 755 -0.16 37.88 43.90
C GLN A 755 0.77 39.00 43.45
N SER A 756 1.99 39.13 43.99
CA SER A 756 2.97 40.10 43.46
C SER A 756 3.50 39.67 42.10
N ALA A 757 3.84 38.39 41.91
CA ALA A 757 4.25 37.86 40.61
C ALA A 757 3.14 37.98 39.55
N ALA A 758 1.89 37.64 39.88
CA ALA A 758 0.76 37.80 38.96
C ALA A 758 0.46 39.27 38.65
N ARG A 759 0.69 40.23 39.57
CA ARG A 759 0.58 41.67 39.27
C ARG A 759 1.67 42.14 38.30
N SER A 760 2.92 41.71 38.50
CA SER A 760 4.04 42.03 37.61
C SER A 760 3.83 41.44 36.21
N SER A 761 3.54 40.13 36.14
CA SER A 761 3.29 39.43 34.90
C SER A 761 2.01 39.91 34.21
N LYS A 762 0.97 40.32 34.95
CA LYS A 762 -0.21 40.97 34.37
C LYS A 762 0.15 42.30 33.71
N ALA A 763 0.92 43.18 34.38
CA ALA A 763 1.32 44.47 33.80
C ALA A 763 2.21 44.28 32.54
N GLU A 764 3.11 43.31 32.57
CA GLU A 764 3.93 42.92 31.42
C GLU A 764 3.08 42.34 30.28
N MET A 765 2.07 41.51 30.60
CA MET A 765 1.12 40.97 29.64
C MET A 765 0.19 42.03 29.05
N GLU A 766 -0.29 43.00 29.84
CA GLU A 766 -1.08 44.13 29.35
C GLU A 766 -0.25 45.00 28.39
N ALA A 767 1.01 45.31 28.71
CA ALA A 767 1.91 46.03 27.81
C ALA A 767 2.23 45.25 26.52
N LEU A 768 2.41 43.92 26.60
CA LEU A 768 2.60 43.05 25.44
C LEU A 768 1.32 42.91 24.60
N LEU A 769 0.14 42.95 25.22
CA LEU A 769 -1.15 42.95 24.51
C LEU A 769 -1.42 44.28 23.81
N GLU A 770 -1.04 45.43 24.39
CA GLU A 770 -1.09 46.72 23.70
C GLU A 770 -0.13 46.77 22.52
N ALA A 771 1.13 46.34 22.71
CA ALA A 771 2.13 46.26 21.63
C ALA A 771 1.70 45.29 20.52
N ARG A 772 1.07 44.16 20.88
CA ARG A 772 0.48 43.22 19.93
C ARG A 772 -0.71 43.83 19.19
N SER A 773 -1.64 44.49 19.89
CA SER A 773 -2.82 45.14 19.28
C SER A 773 -2.41 46.22 18.27
N ALA A 774 -1.40 47.05 18.60
CA ALA A 774 -0.83 48.01 17.66
C ALA A 774 -0.18 47.33 16.44
N SER A 775 0.50 46.19 16.64
CA SER A 775 1.13 45.41 15.57
C SER A 775 0.11 44.69 14.69
N GLU A 776 -0.99 44.21 15.27
CA GLU A 776 -2.10 43.56 14.57
C GLU A 776 -2.93 44.57 13.78
N GLN A 777 -3.21 45.77 14.32
CA GLN A 777 -3.82 46.85 13.56
C GLN A 777 -2.92 47.25 12.37
N ALA A 778 -1.62 47.50 12.62
CA ALA A 778 -0.66 47.79 11.56
C ALA A 778 -0.38 46.61 10.61
N TYR A 779 -0.91 45.40 10.87
CA TYR A 779 -0.94 44.29 9.92
C TYR A 779 -2.26 44.27 9.14
N ILE A 780 -3.41 44.44 9.81
CA ILE A 780 -4.73 44.56 9.20
C ILE A 780 -4.76 45.70 8.18
N ASP A 781 -4.24 46.89 8.52
CA ASP A 781 -4.21 48.04 7.62
C ASP A 781 -3.38 47.77 6.35
N ARG A 782 -2.28 46.98 6.47
CA ARG A 782 -1.48 46.52 5.33
C ARG A 782 -2.18 45.44 4.52
N VAL A 783 -2.87 44.49 5.16
CA VAL A 783 -3.66 43.46 4.47
C VAL A 783 -4.83 44.07 3.71
N ILE A 784 -5.47 45.11 4.25
CA ILE A 784 -6.50 45.89 3.57
C ILE A 784 -5.88 46.59 2.34
N ALA A 785 -4.80 47.35 2.51
CA ALA A 785 -4.15 48.04 1.39
C ALA A 785 -3.70 47.08 0.27
N THR A 786 -3.05 45.96 0.60
CA THR A 786 -2.66 44.94 -0.38
C THR A 786 -3.86 44.19 -0.97
N SER A 787 -4.97 44.06 -0.24
CA SER A 787 -6.23 43.51 -0.77
C SER A 787 -6.89 44.47 -1.75
N GLU A 788 -6.89 45.78 -1.49
CA GLU A 788 -7.41 46.81 -2.40
C GLU A 788 -6.55 46.89 -3.67
N GLU A 789 -5.22 46.90 -3.53
CA GLU A 789 -4.27 46.82 -4.64
C GLU A 789 -4.50 45.55 -5.48
N SER A 790 -4.59 44.37 -4.85
CA SER A 790 -4.87 43.10 -5.52
C SER A 790 -6.23 43.07 -6.20
N GLN A 791 -7.27 43.67 -5.60
CA GLN A 791 -8.60 43.77 -6.22
C GLN A 791 -8.58 44.69 -7.44
N ASN A 792 -7.82 45.79 -7.40
CA ASN A 792 -7.66 46.68 -8.55
C ASN A 792 -6.91 45.98 -9.69
N THR A 793 -5.76 45.33 -9.42
CA THR A 793 -5.03 44.56 -10.45
C THR A 793 -5.87 43.43 -11.03
N LEU A 794 -6.66 42.73 -10.21
CA LEU A 794 -7.54 41.65 -10.66
C LEU A 794 -8.77 42.17 -11.43
N GLN A 795 -9.21 43.41 -11.16
CA GLN A 795 -10.22 44.10 -11.96
C GLN A 795 -9.66 44.55 -13.33
N GLU A 796 -8.41 45.03 -13.38
CA GLU A 796 -7.70 45.37 -14.62
C GLU A 796 -7.40 44.14 -15.49
N GLN A 797 -6.99 43.02 -14.87
CA GLN A 797 -6.84 41.75 -15.58
C GLN A 797 -8.19 41.28 -16.15
N ARG A 798 -9.28 41.34 -15.38
CA ARG A 798 -10.63 41.01 -15.87
C ARG A 798 -11.09 41.88 -17.04
N THR A 799 -10.70 43.16 -17.13
CA THR A 799 -11.04 44.00 -18.29
C THR A 799 -10.14 43.70 -19.50
N ALA A 800 -8.87 43.38 -19.29
CA ALA A 800 -7.98 42.89 -20.35
C ALA A 800 -8.46 41.56 -20.93
N ASP A 801 -8.69 40.55 -20.08
CA ASP A 801 -9.24 39.23 -20.44
C ASP A 801 -10.57 39.36 -21.19
N ALA A 802 -11.44 40.29 -20.78
CA ALA A 802 -12.71 40.54 -21.45
C ALA A 802 -12.57 41.17 -22.83
N GLU A 803 -11.55 41.98 -23.09
CA GLU A 803 -11.25 42.49 -24.45
C GLU A 803 -10.55 41.42 -25.30
N GLU A 804 -9.59 40.66 -24.77
CA GLU A 804 -9.00 39.52 -25.47
C GLU A 804 -10.08 38.49 -25.87
N PHE A 805 -11.01 38.19 -24.97
CA PHE A 805 -12.16 37.33 -25.27
C PHE A 805 -13.06 37.92 -26.37
N LYS A 806 -13.30 39.24 -26.42
CA LYS A 806 -14.06 39.90 -27.51
C LYS A 806 -13.32 39.88 -28.85
N VAL A 807 -11.98 39.84 -28.85
CA VAL A 807 -11.16 39.71 -30.06
C VAL A 807 -11.14 38.25 -30.53
N LEU A 808 -10.89 37.31 -29.62
CA LEU A 808 -10.89 35.88 -29.89
C LEU A 808 -12.27 35.41 -30.38
N LYS A 809 -13.35 35.86 -29.73
CA LYS A 809 -14.73 35.58 -30.14
C LYS A 809 -15.00 36.03 -31.57
N ARG A 810 -14.66 37.27 -31.94
CA ARG A 810 -14.84 37.77 -33.31
C ARG A 810 -14.07 36.94 -34.34
N ARG A 811 -12.81 36.59 -34.05
CA ARG A 811 -12.02 35.70 -34.92
C ARG A 811 -12.65 34.32 -35.08
N LEU A 812 -13.21 33.75 -34.01
CA LEU A 812 -13.91 32.46 -34.06
C LEU A 812 -15.25 32.56 -34.82
N GLU A 813 -15.99 33.66 -34.71
CA GLU A 813 -17.21 33.92 -35.49
C GLU A 813 -16.89 34.08 -36.99
N GLU A 814 -15.80 34.80 -37.34
CA GLU A 814 -15.27 34.90 -38.71
C GLU A 814 -14.85 33.53 -39.28
N GLN A 815 -14.11 32.73 -38.49
CA GLN A 815 -13.72 31.37 -38.89
C GLN A 815 -14.92 30.42 -39.04
N LEU A 816 -15.92 30.55 -38.16
CA LEU A 816 -17.17 29.77 -38.26
C LEU A 816 -17.89 30.09 -39.56
N HIS A 817 -18.07 31.37 -39.91
CA HIS A 817 -18.72 31.76 -41.16
C HIS A 817 -17.93 31.31 -42.41
N SER A 818 -16.60 31.28 -42.37
CA SER A 818 -15.79 30.70 -43.45
C SER A 818 -16.07 29.21 -43.61
N LEU A 819 -16.07 28.46 -42.51
CA LEU A 819 -16.37 27.02 -42.52
C LEU A 819 -17.82 26.71 -42.92
N GLU A 820 -18.78 27.56 -42.54
CA GLU A 820 -20.18 27.45 -42.96
C GLU A 820 -20.34 27.71 -44.46
N ALA A 821 -19.60 28.66 -45.03
CA ALA A 821 -19.57 28.92 -46.47
C ALA A 821 -18.93 27.75 -47.25
N GLU A 822 -17.78 27.24 -46.80
CA GLU A 822 -17.14 26.05 -47.37
C GLU A 822 -18.04 24.81 -47.30
N ALA A 823 -18.69 24.58 -46.15
CA ALA A 823 -19.66 23.50 -45.99
C ALA A 823 -20.90 23.69 -46.89
N GLY A 824 -21.33 24.93 -47.14
CA GLY A 824 -22.38 25.26 -48.10
C GLY A 824 -21.98 24.88 -49.54
N ILE A 825 -20.78 25.27 -49.97
CA ILE A 825 -20.21 24.92 -51.29
C ILE A 825 -20.06 23.39 -51.42
N MET A 826 -19.60 22.71 -50.36
CA MET A 826 -19.48 21.25 -50.34
C MET A 826 -20.84 20.56 -50.45
N ARG A 827 -21.86 21.02 -49.71
CA ARG A 827 -23.25 20.50 -49.80
C ARG A 827 -23.83 20.69 -51.19
N ALA A 828 -23.69 21.88 -51.79
CA ALA A 828 -24.16 22.15 -53.14
C ALA A 828 -23.48 21.24 -54.17
N THR A 829 -22.16 21.06 -54.05
CA THR A 829 -21.36 20.16 -54.90
C THR A 829 -21.78 18.70 -54.73
N TYR A 830 -22.02 18.26 -53.49
CA TYR A 830 -22.48 16.90 -53.18
C TYR A 830 -23.90 16.64 -53.71
N GLN A 831 -24.81 17.61 -53.59
CA GLN A 831 -26.15 17.54 -54.16
C GLN A 831 -26.09 17.42 -55.69
N VAL A 832 -25.37 18.32 -56.38
CA VAL A 832 -25.21 18.27 -57.84
C VAL A 832 -24.58 16.94 -58.29
N ASN A 833 -23.62 16.41 -57.55
CA ASN A 833 -23.03 15.09 -57.85
C ASN A 833 -24.01 13.94 -57.59
N THR A 834 -24.85 14.03 -56.56
CA THR A 834 -25.92 13.04 -56.27
C THR A 834 -26.99 13.06 -57.37
N GLU A 835 -27.43 14.24 -57.80
CA GLU A 835 -28.39 14.42 -58.91
C GLU A 835 -27.82 13.87 -60.23
N LYS A 836 -26.54 14.16 -60.54
CA LYS A 836 -25.82 13.53 -61.67
C LYS A 836 -25.76 12.01 -61.54
N LEU A 837 -25.50 11.47 -60.34
CA LEU A 837 -25.42 10.02 -60.11
C LEU A 837 -26.79 9.35 -60.33
N VAL A 838 -27.86 9.94 -59.80
CA VAL A 838 -29.25 9.47 -59.99
C VAL A 838 -29.64 9.55 -61.47
N TYR A 839 -29.33 10.64 -62.16
CA TYR A 839 -29.54 10.77 -63.60
C TYR A 839 -28.79 9.71 -64.39
N ASN A 840 -27.49 9.50 -64.10
CA ASN A 840 -26.69 8.48 -64.76
C ASN A 840 -27.22 7.06 -64.50
N CYS A 841 -27.60 6.74 -63.25
CA CYS A 841 -28.24 5.46 -62.92
C CYS A 841 -29.57 5.27 -63.67
N ARG A 842 -30.37 6.33 -63.81
CA ARG A 842 -31.61 6.29 -64.60
C ARG A 842 -31.34 6.04 -66.09
N VAL A 843 -30.43 6.79 -66.71
CA VAL A 843 -30.06 6.63 -68.13
C VAL A 843 -29.45 5.24 -68.38
N LEU A 844 -28.66 4.70 -67.45
CA LEU A 844 -28.14 3.33 -67.53
C LEU A 844 -29.26 2.29 -67.38
N GLY A 845 -30.25 2.53 -66.52
CA GLY A 845 -31.44 1.69 -66.37
C GLY A 845 -32.32 1.68 -67.61
N GLU A 846 -32.61 2.85 -68.19
CA GLU A 846 -33.36 3.01 -69.45
C GLU A 846 -32.61 2.32 -70.60
N ARG A 847 -31.29 2.56 -70.77
CA ARG A 847 -30.45 1.84 -71.74
C ARG A 847 -30.37 0.33 -71.51
N ALA A 848 -30.43 -0.13 -70.27
CA ALA A 848 -30.47 -1.56 -69.96
C ALA A 848 -31.81 -2.20 -70.37
N GLN A 849 -32.93 -1.48 -70.20
CA GLN A 849 -34.24 -1.91 -70.69
C GLN A 849 -34.30 -1.91 -72.22
N GLU A 850 -33.78 -0.87 -72.89
CA GLU A 850 -33.63 -0.84 -74.35
C GLU A 850 -32.76 -2.01 -74.85
N SER A 851 -31.59 -2.22 -74.22
CA SER A 851 -30.68 -3.32 -74.56
C SER A 851 -31.33 -4.70 -74.36
N ALA A 852 -32.12 -4.87 -73.30
CA ALA A 852 -32.89 -6.10 -73.06
C ALA A 852 -34.00 -6.30 -74.10
N ALA A 853 -34.71 -5.23 -74.49
CA ALA A 853 -35.73 -5.26 -75.53
C ALA A 853 -35.13 -5.65 -76.88
N VAL A 854 -34.02 -5.03 -77.28
CA VAL A 854 -33.23 -5.33 -78.49
C VAL A 854 -32.70 -6.77 -78.43
N LEU A 855 -32.14 -7.22 -77.31
CA LEU A 855 -31.74 -8.63 -77.13
C LEU A 855 -32.92 -9.60 -77.30
N SER A 856 -34.12 -9.26 -76.82
CA SER A 856 -35.33 -10.08 -77.02
C SER A 856 -35.75 -10.11 -78.50
N GLN A 857 -35.60 -9.00 -79.21
CA GLN A 857 -35.93 -8.87 -80.63
C GLN A 857 -34.94 -9.67 -81.49
N GLN A 858 -33.63 -9.54 -81.21
CA GLN A 858 -32.58 -10.29 -81.91
C GLN A 858 -32.65 -11.79 -81.61
N LYS A 859 -32.95 -12.21 -80.37
CA LYS A 859 -33.25 -13.62 -80.05
C LYS A 859 -34.45 -14.14 -80.84
N ARG A 860 -35.54 -13.36 -80.95
CA ARG A 860 -36.73 -13.69 -81.78
C ARG A 860 -36.47 -13.63 -83.30
N ARG A 861 -35.41 -12.95 -83.75
CA ARG A 861 -34.94 -12.94 -85.15
C ARG A 861 -34.09 -14.18 -85.44
N LEU A 862 -33.12 -14.48 -84.56
CA LEU A 862 -32.28 -15.68 -84.61
C LEU A 862 -33.07 -16.98 -84.54
N ALA A 863 -34.14 -17.04 -83.73
CA ALA A 863 -35.05 -18.19 -83.71
C ALA A 863 -35.69 -18.42 -85.09
N ARG A 864 -36.40 -17.41 -85.62
CA ARG A 864 -37.03 -17.49 -86.95
C ARG A 864 -36.05 -17.76 -88.08
N GLN A 865 -34.82 -17.23 -88.00
CA GLN A 865 -33.76 -17.55 -88.97
C GLN A 865 -33.27 -19.00 -88.84
N ARG A 866 -33.19 -19.58 -87.63
CA ARG A 866 -32.89 -21.00 -87.44
C ARG A 866 -33.99 -21.91 -88.00
N ASP A 867 -35.26 -21.57 -87.81
CA ASP A 867 -36.39 -22.34 -88.32
C ASP A 867 -36.45 -22.32 -89.86
N VAL A 868 -36.19 -21.17 -90.47
CA VAL A 868 -36.03 -21.05 -91.94
C VAL A 868 -34.82 -21.87 -92.42
N LEU A 869 -33.71 -21.86 -91.68
CA LEU A 869 -32.49 -22.58 -92.05
C LEU A 869 -32.65 -24.11 -91.89
N SER A 870 -33.43 -24.60 -90.92
CA SER A 870 -33.79 -26.03 -90.85
C SER A 870 -34.71 -26.43 -92.01
N GLY A 871 -35.71 -25.61 -92.33
CA GLY A 871 -36.60 -25.82 -93.49
C GLY A 871 -35.89 -25.69 -94.86
N ILE A 872 -34.73 -25.03 -94.93
CA ILE A 872 -33.83 -25.06 -96.09
C ILE A 872 -33.00 -26.35 -96.08
N LYS A 873 -32.37 -26.71 -94.95
CA LYS A 873 -31.58 -27.95 -94.82
C LYS A 873 -32.38 -29.22 -95.15
N GLN A 874 -33.64 -29.31 -94.73
CA GLN A 874 -34.49 -30.46 -95.01
C GLN A 874 -34.77 -30.61 -96.52
N ARG A 875 -35.10 -29.50 -97.21
CA ARG A 875 -35.26 -29.48 -98.67
C ARG A 875 -33.94 -29.76 -99.42
N TYR A 876 -32.81 -29.32 -98.86
CA TYR A 876 -31.49 -29.61 -99.42
C TYR A 876 -31.16 -31.11 -99.33
N ALA A 877 -31.44 -31.76 -98.19
CA ALA A 877 -31.24 -33.20 -98.02
C ALA A 877 -32.14 -34.06 -98.93
N GLU A 878 -33.37 -33.60 -99.23
CA GLU A 878 -34.24 -34.24 -100.23
C GLU A 878 -33.72 -34.07 -101.67
N ALA A 879 -33.14 -32.91 -101.99
CA ALA A 879 -32.49 -32.65 -103.27
C ALA A 879 -31.19 -33.47 -103.43
N GLU A 880 -30.37 -33.57 -102.37
CA GLU A 880 -29.16 -34.40 -102.36
C GLU A 880 -29.48 -35.87 -102.61
N ARG A 881 -30.56 -36.43 -102.04
CA ARG A 881 -30.96 -37.82 -102.31
C ARG A 881 -31.30 -38.05 -103.79
N ARG A 882 -32.09 -37.17 -104.40
CA ARG A 882 -32.43 -37.26 -105.83
C ARG A 882 -31.18 -37.13 -106.71
N SER A 883 -30.31 -36.17 -106.38
CA SER A 883 -29.05 -35.97 -107.10
C SER A 883 -28.08 -37.15 -106.92
N ALA A 884 -28.07 -37.81 -105.76
CA ALA A 884 -27.27 -39.02 -105.54
C ALA A 884 -27.79 -40.21 -106.37
N GLU A 885 -29.11 -40.38 -106.49
CA GLU A 885 -29.72 -41.41 -107.35
C GLU A 885 -29.43 -41.18 -108.84
N GLU A 886 -29.52 -39.93 -109.32
CA GLU A 886 -29.10 -39.58 -110.69
C GLU A 886 -27.59 -39.76 -110.91
N ASN A 887 -26.75 -39.27 -110.00
CA ASN A 887 -25.29 -39.39 -110.11
C ASN A 887 -24.82 -40.84 -110.10
N LEU A 888 -25.49 -41.74 -109.37
CA LEU A 888 -25.17 -43.17 -109.40
C LEU A 888 -25.37 -43.74 -110.82
N ARG A 889 -26.49 -43.35 -111.45
CA ARG A 889 -26.85 -43.72 -112.83
C ARG A 889 -25.81 -43.22 -113.85
N THR A 890 -25.45 -41.95 -113.75
CA THR A 890 -24.43 -41.31 -114.62
C THR A 890 -23.03 -41.89 -114.39
N THR A 891 -22.70 -42.30 -113.17
CA THR A 891 -21.39 -42.89 -112.84
C THR A 891 -21.17 -44.24 -113.52
N ASP A 892 -22.20 -45.07 -113.64
CA ASP A 892 -22.11 -46.35 -114.36
C ASP A 892 -22.04 -46.20 -115.88
N GLU A 893 -22.55 -45.10 -116.44
CA GLU A 893 -22.27 -44.72 -117.84
C GLU A 893 -20.84 -44.20 -118.00
N TYR A 894 -20.34 -43.39 -117.06
CA TYR A 894 -18.96 -42.89 -117.07
C TYR A 894 -17.91 -44.00 -116.96
N ARG A 895 -18.14 -45.05 -116.16
CA ARG A 895 -17.24 -46.22 -116.09
C ARG A 895 -17.03 -46.88 -117.45
N ARG A 896 -18.11 -47.00 -118.26
CA ARG A 896 -18.05 -47.63 -119.59
C ARG A 896 -17.21 -46.81 -120.58
N THR A 897 -17.29 -45.48 -120.53
CA THR A 897 -16.49 -44.60 -121.40
C THR A 897 -15.06 -44.42 -120.90
N SER A 898 -14.84 -44.36 -119.58
CA SER A 898 -13.51 -44.26 -118.98
C SER A 898 -12.60 -45.44 -119.36
N SER A 899 -13.14 -46.67 -119.37
CA SER A 899 -12.41 -47.87 -119.79
C SER A 899 -11.87 -47.82 -121.24
N ALA A 900 -12.47 -47.02 -122.12
CA ALA A 900 -12.00 -46.85 -123.50
C ALA A 900 -10.84 -45.83 -123.61
N LEU A 901 -10.67 -44.96 -122.61
CA LEU A 901 -9.62 -43.93 -122.61
C LEU A 901 -8.27 -44.49 -122.15
N THR A 902 -8.25 -45.44 -121.22
CA THR A 902 -7.02 -46.01 -120.65
C THR A 902 -6.16 -46.72 -121.71
N ASP A 903 -6.79 -47.48 -122.63
CA ASP A 903 -6.08 -48.18 -123.71
C ASP A 903 -5.37 -47.22 -124.70
N LEU A 904 -5.80 -45.96 -124.77
CA LEU A 904 -5.13 -44.93 -125.57
C LEU A 904 -3.90 -44.33 -124.85
N GLN A 905 -3.93 -44.22 -123.51
CA GLN A 905 -2.81 -43.67 -122.74
C GLN A 905 -1.58 -44.58 -122.78
N ASP A 906 -1.77 -45.90 -122.82
CA ASP A 906 -0.66 -46.86 -122.91
C ASP A 906 0.13 -46.77 -124.22
N LYS A 907 -0.51 -46.30 -125.30
CA LYS A 907 0.18 -46.03 -126.58
C LYS A 907 1.09 -44.81 -126.49
N PHE A 908 0.78 -43.84 -125.63
CA PHE A 908 1.60 -42.64 -125.39
C PHE A 908 2.83 -42.93 -124.51
N ARG A 909 2.78 -43.92 -123.62
CA ARG A 909 3.88 -44.30 -122.71
C ARG A 909 5.20 -44.57 -123.44
N ARG A 910 5.14 -45.12 -124.66
CA ARG A 910 6.29 -45.42 -125.53
C ARG A 910 7.06 -44.18 -126.03
N PHE A 911 6.56 -42.97 -125.79
CA PHE A 911 7.23 -41.73 -126.17
C PHE A 911 8.48 -41.40 -125.34
N GLN A 912 8.54 -41.84 -124.07
CA GLN A 912 9.55 -41.36 -123.12
C GLN A 912 10.89 -42.13 -123.14
N GLU A 913 10.91 -43.39 -123.59
CA GLU A 913 12.08 -44.27 -123.45
C GLU A 913 13.23 -43.94 -124.41
N ALA A 914 12.95 -43.31 -125.56
CA ALA A 914 13.95 -43.09 -126.62
C ALA A 914 14.85 -41.84 -126.39
N ASP A 915 14.34 -40.77 -125.77
CA ASP A 915 15.03 -39.47 -125.75
C ASP A 915 16.14 -39.37 -124.68
N VAL A 916 16.01 -40.15 -123.59
CA VAL A 916 16.99 -40.18 -122.49
C VAL A 916 18.38 -40.58 -122.97
N ALA A 917 18.47 -41.52 -123.94
CA ALA A 917 19.72 -42.04 -124.47
C ALA A 917 20.62 -40.96 -125.11
N LYS A 918 20.04 -39.90 -125.69
CA LYS A 918 20.81 -38.87 -126.41
C LYS A 918 21.59 -37.92 -125.51
N ARG A 919 21.20 -37.74 -124.24
CA ARG A 919 21.84 -36.77 -123.33
C ARG A 919 23.20 -37.22 -122.78
N GLY A 920 23.52 -38.51 -122.81
CA GLY A 920 24.81 -39.02 -122.30
C GLY A 920 26.01 -38.73 -123.21
N ALA A 921 25.84 -38.83 -124.53
CA ALA A 921 26.96 -39.01 -125.47
C ALA A 921 27.82 -37.75 -125.75
N VAL A 922 27.33 -36.55 -125.44
CA VAL A 922 28.03 -35.29 -125.77
C VAL A 922 28.92 -34.79 -124.62
N CYS A 923 28.61 -35.15 -123.38
CA CYS A 923 29.29 -34.63 -122.19
C CYS A 923 30.71 -35.20 -121.99
N SER A 924 31.03 -36.34 -122.63
CA SER A 924 32.29 -37.07 -122.44
C SER A 924 33.43 -36.70 -123.39
N LEU A 925 33.21 -35.85 -124.41
CA LEU A 925 34.13 -35.75 -125.55
C LEU A 925 35.11 -34.55 -125.53
N LYS A 926 34.68 -33.35 -125.10
CA LYS A 926 35.57 -32.16 -125.10
C LYS A 926 36.42 -31.98 -123.84
N THR A 927 36.16 -32.72 -122.77
CA THR A 927 37.03 -32.77 -121.58
C THR A 927 38.45 -33.21 -121.93
N ALA A 928 38.59 -34.07 -122.97
CA ALA A 928 39.87 -34.58 -123.45
C ALA A 928 40.72 -33.56 -124.24
N GLU A 929 40.14 -32.52 -124.84
CA GLU A 929 40.92 -31.50 -125.57
C GLU A 929 41.66 -30.55 -124.62
N LEU A 930 41.14 -30.32 -123.42
CA LEU A 930 41.75 -29.44 -122.42
C LEU A 930 43.02 -30.04 -121.79
N GLU A 931 43.06 -31.35 -121.55
CA GLU A 931 44.26 -32.02 -121.03
C GLU A 931 45.43 -32.00 -122.04
N ALA A 932 45.12 -32.06 -123.34
CA ALA A 932 46.14 -32.04 -124.40
C ALA A 932 46.80 -30.66 -124.52
N LEU A 933 46.03 -29.56 -124.48
CA LEU A 933 46.60 -28.22 -124.53
C LEU A 933 47.33 -27.84 -123.23
N GLY A 934 46.97 -28.48 -122.10
CA GLY A 934 47.75 -28.41 -120.84
C GLY A 934 49.16 -29.01 -120.93
N ARG A 935 49.56 -29.63 -122.05
CA ARG A 935 50.95 -29.97 -122.37
C ARG A 935 51.49 -29.26 -123.60
N GLN A 936 50.72 -28.35 -124.21
CA GLN A 936 51.15 -27.53 -125.34
C GLN A 936 51.81 -26.24 -124.82
N LEU A 937 53.01 -25.89 -125.27
CA LEU A 937 54.14 -26.76 -124.99
C LEU A 937 54.65 -26.41 -123.58
N LEU A 938 54.51 -27.33 -122.61
CA LEU A 938 55.31 -27.32 -121.37
C LEU A 938 56.82 -27.62 -121.64
N ASP A 939 57.25 -27.48 -122.90
CA ASP A 939 58.63 -27.55 -123.40
C ASP A 939 58.96 -26.41 -124.41
N ALA A 940 58.03 -25.48 -124.69
CA ALA A 940 58.38 -24.10 -125.07
C ALA A 940 58.53 -23.23 -123.80
N ASP A 941 57.90 -23.67 -122.71
CA ASP A 941 58.40 -23.57 -121.34
C ASP A 941 59.93 -23.84 -121.32
N ARG A 942 60.39 -24.98 -121.86
CA ARG A 942 61.81 -25.25 -122.17
C ARG A 942 62.34 -24.54 -123.45
N PHE A 943 61.95 -23.27 -123.60
CA PHE A 943 62.86 -22.12 -123.77
C PHE A 943 64.29 -22.53 -123.34
N VAL A 944 65.37 -22.38 -124.11
CA VAL A 944 65.82 -21.35 -125.05
C VAL A 944 65.96 -19.92 -124.43
N HIS A 945 66.11 -19.64 -123.13
CA HIS A 945 66.77 -20.34 -121.99
C HIS A 945 67.76 -21.43 -122.36
N GLU A 946 67.38 -22.70 -122.27
CA GLU A 946 68.09 -23.90 -122.71
C GLU A 946 68.90 -23.82 -124.01
N ARG A 947 69.72 -24.87 -124.12
CA ARG A 947 71.14 -24.86 -124.40
C ARG A 947 71.59 -24.44 -125.79
N GLN A 948 70.66 -23.89 -126.54
CA GLN A 948 70.67 -23.80 -127.96
C GLN A 948 70.54 -22.34 -128.41
N LEU A 949 71.17 -21.38 -127.70
CA LEU A 949 70.61 -20.36 -126.77
C LEU A 949 70.84 -20.33 -125.22
N GLY A 950 71.48 -21.29 -124.52
CA GLY A 950 71.97 -21.04 -123.12
C GLY A 950 71.78 -22.09 -122.01
N TRP A 951 70.84 -21.89 -121.08
CA TRP A 951 70.58 -22.69 -119.86
C TRP A 951 69.10 -22.64 -119.37
N SER A 952 68.53 -23.79 -119.02
CA SER A 952 67.49 -24.12 -118.00
C SER A 952 66.23 -23.25 -117.72
N TRP A 953 65.08 -23.91 -117.49
CA TRP A 953 63.71 -23.35 -117.28
C TRP A 953 62.95 -23.94 -116.02
N ARG A 954 61.80 -23.35 -115.55
CA ARG A 954 60.79 -23.91 -114.57
C ARG A 954 59.30 -23.36 -114.67
N PRO A 955 58.22 -24.10 -114.20
CA PRO A 955 56.76 -23.74 -114.27
C PRO A 955 55.95 -23.60 -112.89
N PRO A 956 54.59 -23.83 -112.70
CA PRO A 956 53.50 -22.79 -112.54
C PRO A 956 52.44 -22.92 -111.35
N GLN A 957 51.40 -22.03 -111.24
CA GLN A 957 50.11 -22.15 -110.46
C GLN A 957 48.98 -21.09 -110.82
N GLU A 958 47.74 -21.13 -110.25
CA GLU A 958 46.43 -20.48 -110.66
C GLU A 958 45.96 -19.22 -109.84
N PRO A 959 44.89 -18.37 -110.15
CA PRO A 959 43.41 -18.63 -109.96
C PRO A 959 42.34 -17.69 -110.71
N THR A 960 41.06 -17.55 -110.22
CA THR A 960 40.02 -16.42 -110.30
C THR A 960 38.62 -16.61 -111.01
N SER A 961 37.57 -15.79 -110.68
CA SER A 961 36.23 -15.69 -111.38
C SER A 961 35.24 -14.56 -110.89
N PRO A 962 34.50 -13.78 -111.74
CA PRO A 962 33.48 -12.77 -111.27
C PRO A 962 32.16 -12.45 -112.10
N ARG A 963 31.06 -12.06 -111.39
CA ARG A 963 29.86 -11.18 -111.70
C ARG A 963 29.12 -11.10 -113.09
N GLY A 964 27.76 -11.21 -113.08
CA GLY A 964 26.83 -10.18 -113.66
C GLY A 964 25.78 -10.53 -114.77
N ALA A 965 24.63 -9.83 -114.76
CA ALA A 965 23.56 -9.69 -115.80
C ALA A 965 22.60 -10.88 -116.11
N ALA A 966 21.53 -10.63 -116.91
CA ALA A 966 20.34 -11.50 -117.11
C ALA A 966 19.65 -11.36 -118.49
N ALA A 967 18.78 -12.32 -118.92
CA ALA A 967 17.83 -12.18 -120.06
C ALA A 967 16.74 -13.30 -120.16
N ALA A 968 15.59 -12.96 -120.80
CA ALA A 968 14.61 -13.73 -121.63
C ALA A 968 14.21 -15.21 -121.32
N GLN A 969 12.94 -15.69 -121.32
CA GLN A 969 11.79 -15.63 -122.29
C GLN A 969 11.92 -16.51 -123.55
N PRO A 970 10.82 -16.99 -124.25
CA PRO A 970 9.36 -16.97 -123.95
C PRO A 970 8.52 -18.26 -124.26
N ALA A 971 7.27 -18.28 -123.74
CA ALA A 971 5.97 -18.77 -124.31
C ALA A 971 5.75 -20.12 -125.05
N LEU A 972 4.64 -20.81 -124.69
CA LEU A 972 3.53 -21.16 -125.61
C LEU A 972 2.18 -21.32 -124.86
N VAL A 973 1.05 -21.59 -125.55
CA VAL A 973 -0.32 -21.24 -125.09
C VAL A 973 -1.37 -22.36 -125.17
N ARG A 974 -2.20 -22.50 -124.11
CA ARG A 974 -3.66 -22.86 -124.02
C ARG A 974 -3.97 -23.31 -122.57
N GLY A 975 -5.11 -23.01 -121.92
CA GLY A 975 -6.23 -22.10 -122.23
C GLY A 975 -7.48 -22.45 -121.37
N GLN A 976 -8.34 -21.45 -121.08
CA GLN A 976 -9.64 -21.53 -120.36
C GLN A 976 -9.57 -21.74 -118.82
N LEU A 977 -10.46 -21.21 -117.96
CA LEU A 977 -11.51 -20.15 -117.99
C LEU A 977 -11.61 -19.60 -116.53
N VAL A 978 -11.63 -18.28 -116.25
CA VAL A 978 -12.84 -17.45 -115.95
C VAL A 978 -13.71 -18.02 -114.80
N MET A 979 -14.04 -17.33 -113.70
CA MET A 979 -14.11 -15.87 -113.39
C MET A 979 -13.59 -15.52 -111.97
N ALA A 980 -13.36 -14.21 -111.74
CA ALA A 980 -13.31 -13.50 -110.44
C ALA A 980 -14.37 -12.36 -110.48
N PRO A 981 -14.58 -11.45 -109.49
CA PRO A 981 -13.93 -11.19 -108.19
C PRO A 981 -14.88 -11.60 -107.02
N GLU A 982 -15.09 -10.96 -105.85
CA GLU A 982 -14.66 -9.69 -105.25
C GLU A 982 -14.57 -9.77 -103.69
N SER A 983 -14.50 -8.64 -102.97
CA SER A 983 -13.42 -8.43 -101.99
C SER A 983 -13.78 -7.56 -100.75
N ALA A 984 -12.82 -7.47 -99.81
CA ALA A 984 -12.79 -6.66 -98.57
C ALA A 984 -13.81 -7.01 -97.45
N ASP A 985 -13.53 -6.91 -96.14
CA ASP A 985 -12.34 -7.15 -95.29
C ASP A 985 -12.85 -7.31 -93.80
N ALA A 986 -12.16 -7.24 -92.64
CA ALA A 986 -10.82 -6.76 -92.25
C ALA A 986 -10.26 -7.47 -90.97
N GLU A 987 -9.19 -6.88 -90.41
CA GLU A 987 -8.59 -6.93 -89.06
C GLU A 987 -9.37 -7.64 -87.92
N ARG A 988 -8.84 -8.62 -87.17
CA ARG A 988 -7.60 -8.71 -86.34
C ARG A 988 -7.65 -7.80 -85.09
N ARG A 989 -8.00 -8.36 -83.91
CA ARG A 989 -7.11 -8.98 -82.89
C ARG A 989 -6.23 -8.00 -82.11
N TRP A 990 -6.37 -8.01 -80.78
CA TRP A 990 -5.26 -8.13 -79.80
C TRP A 990 -5.78 -8.87 -78.56
N ASP A 991 -4.88 -9.44 -77.75
CA ASP A 991 -5.14 -10.68 -77.00
C ASP A 991 -5.08 -10.58 -75.46
N SER A 992 -5.69 -11.59 -74.81
CA SER A 992 -5.48 -12.06 -73.42
C SER A 992 -5.91 -11.19 -72.23
N LEU A 993 -6.66 -11.81 -71.30
CA LEU A 993 -7.04 -11.28 -69.98
C LEU A 993 -7.40 -12.46 -69.04
N GLN A 994 -7.30 -12.27 -67.71
CA GLN A 994 -7.56 -13.25 -66.62
C GLN A 994 -6.51 -14.37 -66.47
N ARG A 995 -6.26 -14.97 -65.29
CA ARG A 995 -6.86 -14.90 -63.93
C ARG A 995 -5.82 -14.39 -62.89
N VAL A 996 -6.12 -13.70 -61.77
CA VAL A 996 -7.13 -13.90 -60.69
C VAL A 996 -6.69 -15.07 -59.76
N ASP A 997 -6.61 -14.98 -58.42
CA ASP A 997 -7.31 -14.12 -57.43
C ASP A 997 -6.55 -13.90 -56.08
N VAL A 998 -7.23 -13.23 -55.13
CA VAL A 998 -7.13 -13.20 -53.65
C VAL A 998 -6.29 -12.10 -52.95
N GLN A 999 -7.05 -11.11 -52.45
CA GLN A 999 -6.95 -10.37 -51.16
C GLN A 999 -5.73 -10.56 -50.23
N GLY A 1000 -5.26 -9.45 -49.63
CA GLY A 1000 -4.55 -9.48 -48.32
C GLY A 1000 -3.47 -8.41 -48.15
N GLN A 1001 -3.80 -7.32 -47.44
CA GLN A 1001 -2.91 -6.17 -47.20
C GLN A 1001 -1.54 -6.53 -46.58
N VAL A 1002 -0.47 -5.89 -47.07
CA VAL A 1002 0.65 -5.41 -46.23
C VAL A 1002 0.99 -3.97 -46.64
N VAL A 1003 1.37 -3.16 -45.65
CA VAL A 1003 1.71 -1.72 -45.75
C VAL A 1003 3.09 -1.52 -46.39
N CYS A 1004 3.26 -0.46 -47.18
CA CYS A 1004 4.52 0.31 -47.19
C CYS A 1004 4.28 1.75 -47.67
N GLU A 1005 4.97 2.72 -47.06
CA GLU A 1005 4.91 4.14 -47.42
C GLU A 1005 6.05 4.60 -48.35
N GLN A 1006 5.95 5.87 -48.77
CA GLN A 1006 7.01 6.80 -49.20
C GLN A 1006 7.54 6.75 -50.64
N LEU A 1007 7.77 7.98 -51.13
CA LEU A 1007 8.53 8.40 -52.34
C LEU A 1007 7.85 8.03 -53.69
N ILE A 1008 7.98 8.82 -54.76
CA ILE A 1008 8.91 9.93 -55.06
C ILE A 1008 8.15 11.22 -55.46
N HIS A 1009 8.65 12.37 -55.01
CA HIS A 1009 8.19 13.70 -55.44
C HIS A 1009 9.19 14.31 -56.46
N ARG A 1010 9.11 13.92 -57.75
CA ARG A 1010 9.85 14.59 -58.84
C ARG A 1010 9.29 14.27 -60.22
N GLU A 1011 9.49 15.21 -61.14
CA GLU A 1011 9.29 15.11 -62.60
C GLU A 1011 7.88 14.75 -63.10
N LEU A 1012 7.02 15.78 -63.21
CA LEU A 1012 6.32 16.07 -64.48
C LEU A 1012 5.81 17.54 -64.55
N CYS A 1013 6.73 18.48 -64.32
CA CYS A 1013 6.60 19.80 -64.94
C CYS A 1013 7.07 19.71 -66.41
N LEU A 1014 6.72 20.72 -67.21
CA LEU A 1014 7.11 20.89 -68.62
C LEU A 1014 6.47 19.91 -69.61
N LEU A 1015 5.19 20.16 -69.92
CA LEU A 1015 4.78 20.49 -71.30
C LEU A 1015 3.52 21.37 -71.25
N MET A 1016 3.75 22.69 -71.33
CA MET A 1016 3.05 23.65 -72.22
C MET A 1016 1.53 23.93 -72.05
N ASP A 1017 1.01 25.14 -72.32
CA ASP A 1017 1.67 26.38 -72.74
C ASP A 1017 0.87 27.66 -72.44
N SER A 1018 1.59 28.77 -72.20
CA SER A 1018 1.11 30.17 -72.23
C SER A 1018 -0.04 30.57 -71.25
N CYS A 1019 -0.23 31.84 -70.86
CA CYS A 1019 0.40 33.09 -71.30
C CYS A 1019 0.68 34.05 -70.11
N LYS A 1020 1.32 35.21 -70.37
CA LYS A 1020 1.90 36.11 -69.35
C LYS A 1020 1.00 37.30 -68.97
N GLY A 1021 1.05 37.71 -67.69
CA GLY A 1021 0.63 39.04 -67.21
C GLY A 1021 -0.89 39.20 -67.02
N SER A 1022 -1.37 39.99 -66.06
CA SER A 1022 -0.76 41.19 -65.46
C SER A 1022 -0.88 41.26 -63.93
N SER A 1023 -0.37 42.34 -63.34
CA SER A 1023 -0.32 42.61 -61.90
C SER A 1023 -1.65 43.09 -61.29
N ALA A 1024 -1.90 42.63 -60.06
CA ALA A 1024 -2.50 43.37 -58.93
C ALA A 1024 -3.73 44.27 -59.15
N LEU A 1025 -4.84 43.92 -58.47
CA LEU A 1025 -5.46 44.81 -57.48
C LEU A 1025 -6.37 44.00 -56.52
N CYS A 1026 -6.77 44.64 -55.41
CA CYS A 1026 -7.34 43.99 -54.23
C CYS A 1026 -8.74 43.38 -54.42
N ALA A 1027 -8.94 42.22 -53.79
CA ALA A 1027 -10.08 41.92 -52.92
C ALA A 1027 -9.60 40.93 -51.85
#